data_AF-F6BJZ0-F1
#
_entry.id   AF-F6BJZ0-F1
#
_cell.length_a   1.000
_cell.length_b   1.000
_cell.length_c   1.000
_cell.angle_alpha   90.00
_cell.angle_beta   90.00
_cell.angle_gamma   90.00
#
_symmetry.space_group_name_H-M   'P 1'
#
loop_
_entity.id
_entity.type
_entity.pdbx_description
1 polymer ?
#
loop_
_entity_poly.entity_id
_entity_poly.type
_entity_poly.pdbx_seq_one_letter_code
_entity_poly.pdbx_strand_id
1 'polypeptide(L)'
;MLKGRGKVLSIILTFVMVFGMVFSSMPQISYAATSKTFDFVEVTDFHGYLQASGKLSDGTPITQERGSVLAKRIKDIKAANPDTVVLSGGDMFQGTPLSNVLKGQPVIDMMKSIGFDAMTLGNHEYDWGIDSVIDTNNAVLKGSTIPVLAANVYDKTTGKPVSYTKPYVVIERDGVKIGIIGIVDNKEFPSIILPSLISNVDFKDPVPIVNNLAQQLRNDGAQIVVVLAHMGATTDKNTGETTGNLIDFAKNVKGVDAIFGGHTHTIVTTRVNGIPVGVANNAGMGFIDLKIKVNSDGTVSAGDMVYNDDYSYYNTKTPVVDEDVQSIVDKAIQDAGPLFSQVIGTADVDLTRTQSANPFGDSILGNWTSEVVKNAVNADFAFGNNGGLRTDVLKGDITVGTMYTLMPFDNTIVTVSMTGAEIKKVLEQAVQDGGKGIQVAGLSFKYDPSKPSMNRVFDMKKSDGTPIDMNARYLVATNNFMGTGGDGFTEFTDPDVQKSYIDTQKLVRDAFIDAVKAQGHITAKIDNRISPATMIASNETTITVLATSDVHGNLVPWDYSSAKEANQGLAKVAGYVDQVRSENPNVVLVDNGDTIQGTPLSYYYDKIDTKSEYPMAKAMGAMHYDTWTLGNHEFNYGLDVLNRVIADMEKENIHVLSANTYKDDGTNFVEPYYIKTITTPMGDVKVGILGLTTKEIPSWEDKSHYAGLKFNDLVEEANKWVPKVRAAGADIVVVAMHSGEESPSDTIPENQVKAVAQGVNGIDAIIAGHTHAVIQMDTFKNPEGKDVIVTEPGKWGQYVSRIDFNLSKDENGKWTIDSKTSKAVAMGSSVQPDENIMQLAEPYQEATLKYVGTKIGTASGDFLGKDQLTKETALMDLINKVQKYYAKTDLSIAAPLSSTAQILKGDVTIQDMMSVYVFENYLYGIKMTGKQLKDWMEWSARYYQQVKSPDDPITKDKTLNIPDYNLDQLYGASYTIDLTQPVGNRIKNLTVNGKPVKDDDVFTVAINNYRFNGGGGFMKAAGITNPVIVFDSAKAYGDDGQVRNLMISYIKMKGTIDPVVDNYWTISKTPVLEGNVGSKGIVTASALNVRSGAGTNYKVIGVVRAGQSINIIGENDGWYQIEYNGKTGYVYGKYVASSPDLTNVAVLKSVKVTAKDGLNIRVNNSINALKIGAVPYGYELKVVGEYDGWYKVLYNGVYGFVYAKYTK
;
A
#
# COMPACT_ATOMS: atom_id res chain seq x y z
N MET A 1 -55.90 -50.13 40.35
CA MET A 1 -57.07 -49.66 41.11
C MET A 1 -56.64 -48.52 42.03
N LEU A 2 -57.42 -47.43 41.99
CA LEU A 2 -57.34 -46.28 42.88
C LEU A 2 -57.62 -46.67 44.35
N LYS A 3 -57.04 -45.84 45.23
CA LYS A 3 -57.39 -45.57 46.63
C LYS A 3 -57.02 -46.62 47.69
N GLY A 4 -56.21 -46.14 48.64
CA GLY A 4 -56.50 -46.40 50.06
C GLY A 4 -55.33 -46.75 50.95
N ARG A 5 -54.36 -45.84 51.17
CA ARG A 5 -53.54 -45.82 52.40
C ARG A 5 -53.20 -44.38 52.80
N GLY A 6 -54.15 -43.72 53.45
CA GLY A 6 -53.92 -42.53 54.25
C GLY A 6 -53.60 -42.89 55.70
N LYS A 7 -52.84 -42.02 56.37
CA LYS A 7 -52.62 -41.93 57.83
C LYS A 7 -51.40 -42.61 58.47
N VAL A 8 -50.27 -42.72 57.77
CA VAL A 8 -48.94 -42.88 58.44
C VAL A 8 -47.87 -41.89 57.93
N LEU A 9 -48.14 -41.13 56.85
CA LEU A 9 -47.18 -40.14 56.31
C LEU A 9 -47.14 -38.79 57.04
N SER A 10 -48.07 -38.49 57.94
CA SER A 10 -48.22 -37.16 58.55
C SER A 10 -47.36 -36.90 59.79
N ILE A 11 -46.54 -37.84 60.25
CA ILE A 11 -45.63 -37.64 61.40
C ILE A 11 -44.16 -37.50 60.96
N ILE A 12 -43.80 -37.99 59.77
CA ILE A 12 -42.44 -37.82 59.21
C ILE A 12 -42.31 -36.49 58.42
N LEU A 13 -43.42 -35.94 57.90
CA LEU A 13 -43.40 -34.64 57.20
C LEU A 13 -43.22 -33.42 58.14
N THR A 14 -43.52 -33.54 59.44
CA THR A 14 -43.43 -32.41 60.38
C THR A 14 -42.03 -32.26 60.99
N PHE A 15 -41.20 -33.31 61.01
CA PHE A 15 -39.81 -33.23 61.45
C PHE A 15 -38.84 -32.72 60.36
N VAL A 16 -39.23 -32.82 59.09
CA VAL A 16 -38.43 -32.28 57.95
C VAL A 16 -38.80 -30.82 57.62
N MET A 17 -39.99 -30.34 58.00
CA MET A 17 -40.40 -28.95 57.77
C MET A 17 -39.98 -27.95 58.85
N VAL A 18 -39.49 -28.39 60.02
CA VAL A 18 -39.06 -27.49 61.12
C VAL A 18 -37.54 -27.31 61.20
N PHE A 19 -36.75 -28.13 60.50
CA PHE A 19 -35.32 -27.83 60.22
C PHE A 19 -35.12 -27.01 58.93
N GLY A 20 -36.21 -26.60 58.28
CA GLY A 20 -36.23 -25.84 57.02
C GLY A 20 -36.37 -24.32 57.17
N MET A 21 -36.25 -23.73 58.38
CA MET A 21 -36.46 -22.29 58.58
C MET A 21 -35.43 -21.56 59.45
N VAL A 22 -34.25 -22.14 59.69
CA VAL A 22 -33.11 -21.40 60.30
C VAL A 22 -31.78 -21.81 59.67
N PHE A 23 -31.68 -21.75 58.34
CA PHE A 23 -30.43 -21.54 57.59
C PHE A 23 -30.74 -20.77 56.29
N SER A 24 -31.61 -19.76 56.40
CA SER A 24 -31.80 -18.73 55.39
C SER A 24 -30.73 -17.65 55.56
N SER A 25 -29.52 -17.95 55.07
CA SER A 25 -28.46 -17.00 54.65
C SER A 25 -27.09 -17.68 54.66
N MET A 26 -26.92 -18.75 53.89
CA MET A 26 -25.65 -18.89 53.20
C MET A 26 -25.87 -18.29 51.81
N PRO A 27 -25.05 -17.31 51.39
CA PRO A 27 -25.03 -16.96 49.98
C PRO A 27 -24.74 -18.28 49.24
N GLN A 28 -25.63 -18.73 48.37
CA GLN A 28 -25.13 -19.44 47.21
C GLN A 28 -24.20 -18.45 46.54
N ILE A 29 -22.90 -18.63 46.73
CA ILE A 29 -21.92 -18.12 45.80
C ILE A 29 -22.30 -18.83 44.50
N SER A 30 -23.18 -18.21 43.72
CA SER A 30 -23.14 -18.34 42.28
C SER A 30 -21.72 -17.93 41.95
N TYR A 31 -20.85 -18.92 41.72
CA TYR A 31 -19.64 -18.64 40.98
C TYR A 31 -20.16 -18.07 39.68
N ALA A 32 -20.00 -16.75 39.49
CA ALA A 32 -20.22 -16.13 38.20
C ALA A 32 -19.45 -17.00 37.21
N ALA A 33 -20.17 -17.68 36.31
CA ALA A 33 -19.53 -18.53 35.31
C ALA A 33 -18.50 -17.66 34.61
N THR A 34 -17.22 -17.93 34.80
CA THR A 34 -16.17 -17.13 34.17
C THR A 34 -16.27 -17.37 32.68
N SER A 35 -16.31 -16.30 31.89
CA SER A 35 -16.40 -16.45 30.44
C SER A 35 -15.21 -17.26 29.92
N LYS A 36 -15.46 -18.21 29.02
CA LYS A 36 -14.46 -19.16 28.51
C LYS A 36 -14.28 -19.01 27.00
N THR A 37 -13.05 -19.10 26.53
CA THR A 37 -12.72 -19.02 25.09
C THR A 37 -12.18 -20.36 24.60
N PHE A 38 -12.73 -20.79 23.47
CA PHE A 38 -12.36 -21.99 22.72
C PHE A 38 -11.75 -21.54 21.40
N ASP A 39 -10.58 -22.08 21.07
CA ASP A 39 -9.94 -21.85 19.77
C ASP A 39 -10.37 -22.97 18.81
N PHE A 40 -10.73 -22.61 17.58
CA PHE A 40 -11.07 -23.54 16.51
C PHE A 40 -10.04 -23.38 15.41
N VAL A 41 -9.20 -24.40 15.27
CA VAL A 41 -8.11 -24.42 14.28
C VAL A 41 -8.51 -25.36 13.15
N GLU A 42 -8.57 -24.86 11.93
CA GLU A 42 -9.03 -25.63 10.78
C GLU A 42 -8.00 -25.65 9.65
N VAL A 43 -7.76 -26.86 9.13
CA VAL A 43 -6.88 -27.13 7.98
C VAL A 43 -7.69 -27.82 6.88
N THR A 44 -7.74 -27.22 5.70
CA THR A 44 -8.40 -27.77 4.52
C THR A 44 -7.41 -27.95 3.36
N ASP A 45 -7.78 -28.78 2.38
CA ASP A 45 -7.10 -28.91 1.09
C ASP A 45 -5.58 -29.17 1.25
N PHE A 46 -5.21 -30.02 2.22
CA PHE A 46 -3.80 -30.33 2.52
C PHE A 46 -3.11 -31.10 1.40
N HIS A 47 -3.86 -31.87 0.60
CA HIS A 47 -3.39 -32.58 -0.59
C HIS A 47 -2.13 -33.44 -0.41
N GLY A 48 -1.90 -33.93 0.80
CA GLY A 48 -0.74 -34.74 1.13
C GLY A 48 0.60 -34.00 1.15
N TYR A 49 0.63 -32.67 1.24
CA TYR A 49 1.85 -31.87 1.31
C TYR A 49 2.57 -32.02 2.65
N LEU A 50 3.12 -33.21 2.91
CA LEU A 50 4.03 -33.46 4.02
C LEU A 50 5.35 -32.70 3.86
N GLN A 51 5.83 -32.61 2.63
CA GLN A 51 6.98 -31.80 2.21
C GLN A 51 6.69 -31.17 0.85
N ALA A 52 7.35 -30.06 0.57
CA ALA A 52 7.37 -29.42 -0.75
C ALA A 52 8.79 -29.00 -1.12
N SER A 53 9.06 -28.84 -2.42
CA SER A 53 10.26 -28.13 -2.87
C SER A 53 10.01 -26.63 -2.80
N GLY A 54 10.99 -25.87 -2.32
CA GLY A 54 10.92 -24.42 -2.24
C GLY A 54 12.26 -23.75 -2.50
N LYS A 55 12.25 -22.41 -2.50
CA LYS A 55 13.46 -21.60 -2.54
C LYS A 55 13.36 -20.50 -1.49
N LEU A 56 14.50 -20.18 -0.88
CA LEU A 56 14.62 -18.97 -0.06
C LEU A 56 14.63 -17.72 -0.94
N SER A 57 14.51 -16.56 -0.32
CA SER A 57 14.61 -15.26 -1.01
C SER A 57 15.94 -15.07 -1.74
N ASP A 58 17.02 -15.73 -1.29
CA ASP A 58 18.33 -15.76 -1.96
C ASP A 58 18.42 -16.80 -3.11
N GLY A 59 17.29 -17.42 -3.48
CA GLY A 59 17.20 -18.44 -4.52
C GLY A 59 17.69 -19.84 -4.10
N THR A 60 18.21 -20.01 -2.88
CA THR A 60 18.69 -21.31 -2.38
C THR A 60 17.56 -22.34 -2.38
N PRO A 61 17.69 -23.47 -3.10
CA PRO A 61 16.71 -24.55 -3.03
C PRO A 61 16.66 -25.16 -1.64
N ILE A 62 15.46 -25.37 -1.11
CA ILE A 62 15.22 -26.03 0.17
C ILE A 62 14.10 -27.06 0.05
N THR A 63 14.11 -28.04 0.94
CA THR A 63 12.92 -28.83 1.25
C THR A 63 12.13 -28.08 2.32
N GLN A 64 10.87 -27.80 2.03
CA GLN A 64 9.94 -27.19 2.97
C GLN A 64 9.22 -28.29 3.74
N GLU A 65 9.48 -28.40 5.04
CA GLU A 65 8.90 -29.38 5.97
C GLU A 65 7.46 -29.03 6.37
N ARG A 66 6.55 -28.97 5.39
CA ARG A 66 5.17 -28.45 5.54
C ARG A 66 4.39 -29.12 6.67
N GLY A 67 4.31 -30.45 6.67
CA GLY A 67 3.47 -31.20 7.62
C GLY A 67 3.96 -31.08 9.07
N SER A 68 5.27 -31.17 9.29
CA SER A 68 5.86 -31.13 10.63
C SER A 68 5.93 -29.70 11.21
N VAL A 69 6.08 -28.67 10.37
CA VAL A 69 5.93 -27.27 10.78
C VAL A 69 4.47 -26.97 11.15
N LEU A 70 3.51 -27.33 10.31
CA LEU A 70 2.08 -27.14 10.61
C LEU A 70 1.69 -27.84 11.92
N ALA A 71 2.17 -29.07 12.13
CA ALA A 71 1.94 -29.81 13.36
C ALA A 71 2.48 -29.08 14.60
N LYS A 72 3.69 -28.52 14.52
CA LYS A 72 4.29 -27.76 15.61
C LYS A 72 3.44 -26.56 15.98
N ARG A 73 2.99 -25.82 14.96
CA ARG A 73 2.18 -24.60 15.10
C ARG A 73 0.85 -24.88 15.79
N ILE A 74 0.15 -25.91 15.35
CA ILE A 74 -1.13 -26.31 15.94
C ILE A 74 -0.93 -26.83 17.37
N LYS A 75 0.09 -27.64 17.63
CA LYS A 75 0.40 -28.14 18.98
C LYS A 75 0.76 -27.02 19.95
N ASP A 76 1.43 -25.96 19.50
CA ASP A 76 1.71 -24.77 20.32
C ASP A 76 0.44 -24.03 20.70
N ILE A 77 -0.53 -23.90 19.79
CA ILE A 77 -1.84 -23.32 20.08
C ILE A 77 -2.57 -24.18 21.12
N LYS A 78 -2.61 -25.51 20.93
CA LYS A 78 -3.22 -26.43 21.91
C LYS A 78 -2.54 -26.38 23.27
N ALA A 79 -1.22 -26.18 23.32
CA ALA A 79 -0.49 -26.03 24.58
C ALA A 79 -0.82 -24.71 25.28
N ALA A 80 -1.01 -23.62 24.53
CA ALA A 80 -1.41 -22.32 25.05
C ALA A 80 -2.88 -22.31 25.52
N ASN A 81 -3.76 -23.03 24.81
CA ASN A 81 -5.16 -23.22 25.17
C ASN A 81 -5.59 -24.68 25.02
N PRO A 82 -5.65 -25.45 26.13
CA PRO A 82 -6.10 -26.84 26.11
C PRO A 82 -7.52 -27.05 25.58
N ASP A 83 -8.35 -26.00 25.53
CA ASP A 83 -9.71 -26.01 25.01
C ASP A 83 -9.78 -25.69 23.50
N THR A 84 -8.70 -26.02 22.77
CA THR A 84 -8.62 -25.93 21.31
C THR A 84 -9.30 -27.14 20.65
N VAL A 85 -10.09 -26.88 19.60
CA VAL A 85 -10.71 -27.87 18.71
C VAL A 85 -9.99 -27.82 17.36
N VAL A 86 -9.47 -28.95 16.89
CA VAL A 86 -8.73 -29.04 15.61
C VAL A 86 -9.57 -29.77 14.57
N LEU A 87 -9.81 -29.15 13.42
CA LEU A 87 -10.74 -29.61 12.41
C LEU A 87 -10.08 -29.74 11.03
N SER A 88 -10.63 -30.63 10.20
CA SER A 88 -10.26 -30.74 8.79
C SER A 88 -11.43 -30.46 7.86
N GLY A 89 -11.23 -29.52 6.94
CA GLY A 89 -12.18 -29.13 5.90
C GLY A 89 -12.33 -30.12 4.75
N GLY A 90 -11.55 -31.20 4.67
CA GLY A 90 -11.55 -32.17 3.56
C GLY A 90 -10.37 -31.98 2.59
N ASP A 91 -10.26 -32.85 1.58
CA ASP A 91 -9.18 -32.89 0.58
C ASP A 91 -7.77 -32.98 1.20
N MET A 92 -7.61 -33.90 2.15
CA MET A 92 -6.38 -34.00 2.93
C MET A 92 -5.32 -34.86 2.24
N PHE A 93 -5.73 -35.84 1.43
CA PHE A 93 -4.85 -36.97 1.08
C PHE A 93 -4.22 -36.86 -0.31
N GLN A 94 -5.01 -36.69 -1.36
CA GLN A 94 -4.51 -36.83 -2.73
C GLN A 94 -3.76 -35.57 -3.18
N GLY A 95 -2.57 -35.71 -3.77
CA GLY A 95 -1.87 -34.60 -4.44
C GLY A 95 -0.35 -34.73 -4.54
N THR A 96 0.32 -35.35 -3.56
CA THR A 96 1.78 -35.56 -3.59
C THR A 96 2.16 -37.03 -3.81
N PRO A 97 3.38 -37.30 -4.32
CA PRO A 97 3.82 -38.67 -4.59
C PRO A 97 3.81 -39.57 -3.35
N LEU A 98 4.33 -39.06 -2.21
CA LEU A 98 4.39 -39.80 -0.95
C LEU A 98 2.99 -40.17 -0.46
N SER A 99 2.06 -39.22 -0.49
CA SER A 99 0.69 -39.47 -0.07
C SER A 99 -0.04 -40.42 -1.03
N ASN A 100 0.13 -40.26 -2.34
CA ASN A 100 -0.60 -41.07 -3.32
C ASN A 100 -0.21 -42.55 -3.31
N VAL A 101 1.09 -42.86 -3.22
CA VAL A 101 1.54 -44.26 -3.20
C VAL A 101 1.25 -44.94 -1.87
N LEU A 102 1.32 -44.20 -0.77
CA LEU A 102 0.98 -44.71 0.57
C LEU A 102 -0.51 -44.51 0.92
N LYS A 103 -1.33 -44.15 -0.07
CA LYS A 103 -2.78 -43.95 0.03
C LYS A 103 -3.18 -43.06 1.22
N GLY A 104 -2.43 -41.99 1.48
CA GLY A 104 -2.73 -41.00 2.53
C GLY A 104 -2.34 -41.41 3.95
N GLN A 105 -1.81 -42.62 4.18
CA GLN A 105 -1.49 -43.12 5.53
C GLN A 105 -0.59 -42.16 6.34
N PRO A 106 0.50 -41.60 5.77
CA PRO A 106 1.34 -40.66 6.51
C PRO A 106 0.62 -39.37 6.93
N VAL A 107 -0.32 -38.89 6.11
CA VAL A 107 -1.15 -37.71 6.44
C VAL A 107 -2.08 -38.03 7.60
N ILE A 108 -2.67 -39.22 7.61
CA ILE A 108 -3.54 -39.68 8.69
C ILE A 108 -2.77 -39.82 10.00
N ASP A 109 -1.54 -40.33 9.94
CA ASP A 109 -0.69 -40.45 11.12
C ASP A 109 -0.26 -39.07 11.65
N MET A 110 0.01 -38.11 10.75
CA MET A 110 0.20 -36.70 11.11
C MET A 110 -1.05 -36.13 11.81
N MET A 111 -2.25 -36.31 11.24
CA MET A 111 -3.50 -35.82 11.84
C MET A 111 -3.75 -36.42 13.22
N LYS A 112 -3.43 -37.71 13.42
CA LYS A 112 -3.50 -38.37 14.74
C LYS A 112 -2.49 -37.77 15.72
N SER A 113 -1.26 -37.51 15.29
CA SER A 113 -0.21 -36.89 16.12
C SER A 113 -0.59 -35.47 16.55
N ILE A 114 -1.18 -34.68 15.66
CA ILE A 114 -1.72 -33.33 15.97
C ILE A 114 -2.94 -33.44 16.90
N GLY A 115 -3.73 -34.50 16.73
CA GLY A 115 -4.96 -34.76 17.49
C GLY A 115 -6.13 -33.96 16.94
N PHE A 116 -6.49 -34.22 15.69
CA PHE A 116 -7.71 -33.71 15.05
C PHE A 116 -8.97 -34.27 15.72
N ASP A 117 -9.98 -33.42 15.90
CA ASP A 117 -11.24 -33.75 16.57
C ASP A 117 -12.33 -34.20 15.60
N ALA A 118 -12.29 -33.72 14.34
CA ALA A 118 -13.20 -34.13 13.27
C ALA A 118 -12.65 -33.76 11.89
N MET A 119 -13.15 -34.45 10.86
CA MET A 119 -12.88 -34.19 9.45
C MET A 119 -14.20 -34.23 8.68
N THR A 120 -14.41 -33.35 7.71
CA THR A 120 -15.45 -33.55 6.67
C THR A 120 -14.86 -34.20 5.42
N LEU A 121 -15.71 -34.77 4.57
CA LEU A 121 -15.27 -35.25 3.26
C LEU A 121 -14.96 -34.08 2.32
N GLY A 122 -13.89 -34.20 1.56
CA GLY A 122 -13.66 -33.50 0.30
C GLY A 122 -13.92 -34.42 -0.91
N ASN A 123 -13.77 -33.87 -2.11
CA ASN A 123 -13.97 -34.63 -3.35
C ASN A 123 -12.83 -35.63 -3.58
N HIS A 124 -11.60 -35.28 -3.21
CA HIS A 124 -10.43 -36.12 -3.44
C HIS A 124 -10.33 -37.33 -2.49
N GLU A 125 -11.12 -37.36 -1.42
CA GLU A 125 -11.30 -38.60 -0.64
C GLU A 125 -11.97 -39.72 -1.44
N TYR A 126 -12.61 -39.40 -2.58
CA TYR A 126 -13.18 -40.39 -3.50
C TYR A 126 -12.19 -40.92 -4.54
N ASP A 127 -11.03 -40.30 -4.76
CA ASP A 127 -10.16 -40.57 -5.93
C ASP A 127 -9.63 -42.00 -6.03
N TRP A 128 -9.51 -42.72 -4.90
CA TRP A 128 -9.10 -44.12 -4.88
C TRP A 128 -10.30 -45.08 -4.66
N GLY A 129 -11.51 -44.54 -4.74
CA GLY A 129 -12.73 -45.16 -4.25
C GLY A 129 -12.89 -44.96 -2.74
N ILE A 130 -14.09 -44.54 -2.32
CA ILE A 130 -14.38 -44.19 -0.92
C ILE A 130 -14.09 -45.36 0.05
N ASP A 131 -14.21 -46.58 -0.44
CA ASP A 131 -13.94 -47.81 0.30
C ASP A 131 -12.46 -48.02 0.65
N SER A 132 -11.56 -47.51 -0.19
CA SER A 132 -10.11 -47.61 0.01
C SER A 132 -9.60 -46.62 1.05
N VAL A 133 -10.30 -45.48 1.20
CA VAL A 133 -9.94 -44.39 2.11
C VAL A 133 -10.69 -44.52 3.45
N ILE A 134 -11.98 -44.89 3.40
CA ILE A 134 -12.92 -44.82 4.52
C ILE A 134 -13.59 -46.15 4.85
N ASP A 135 -14.06 -46.93 3.85
CA ASP A 135 -14.92 -48.11 4.09
C ASP A 135 -14.46 -49.41 3.42
N THR A 136 -13.62 -50.20 4.08
CA THR A 136 -13.66 -51.69 4.05
C THR A 136 -12.56 -52.22 4.96
N ASN A 137 -12.38 -53.54 5.00
CA ASN A 137 -11.53 -54.25 5.95
C ASN A 137 -10.08 -53.75 6.09
N ASN A 138 -9.58 -52.94 5.14
CA ASN A 138 -8.23 -52.39 5.04
C ASN A 138 -8.16 -50.85 4.83
N ALA A 139 -9.22 -50.07 5.10
CA ALA A 139 -9.20 -48.62 4.85
C ALA A 139 -8.21 -47.86 5.76
N VAL A 140 -7.65 -46.75 5.25
CA VAL A 140 -6.55 -45.98 5.88
C VAL A 140 -7.00 -45.24 7.15
N LEU A 141 -8.27 -44.86 7.23
CA LEU A 141 -8.90 -44.28 8.42
C LEU A 141 -9.51 -45.33 9.38
N LYS A 142 -9.53 -46.62 9.00
CA LYS A 142 -10.09 -47.68 9.86
C LYS A 142 -9.23 -47.83 11.12
N GLY A 143 -9.82 -47.55 12.29
CA GLY A 143 -9.13 -47.55 13.58
C GLY A 143 -8.59 -46.18 14.01
N SER A 144 -8.78 -45.13 13.19
CA SER A 144 -8.59 -43.76 13.63
C SER A 144 -9.68 -43.32 14.60
N THR A 145 -9.34 -42.49 15.57
CA THR A 145 -10.30 -41.86 16.48
C THR A 145 -10.97 -40.62 15.87
N ILE A 146 -10.49 -40.17 14.71
CA ILE A 146 -10.99 -38.97 14.03
C ILE A 146 -12.31 -39.30 13.31
N PRO A 147 -13.46 -38.73 13.71
CA PRO A 147 -14.74 -38.95 13.04
C PRO A 147 -14.75 -38.24 11.67
N VAL A 148 -15.15 -38.98 10.64
CA VAL A 148 -15.41 -38.43 9.30
C VAL A 148 -16.88 -38.07 9.14
N LEU A 149 -17.14 -36.84 8.69
CA LEU A 149 -18.46 -36.24 8.69
C LEU A 149 -18.96 -35.94 7.27
N ALA A 150 -20.22 -36.28 6.99
CA ALA A 150 -20.97 -35.82 5.82
C ALA A 150 -22.47 -36.10 6.04
N ALA A 151 -23.28 -35.05 6.17
CA ALA A 151 -24.72 -35.16 6.44
C ALA A 151 -25.57 -35.22 5.18
N ASN A 152 -25.05 -34.75 4.04
CA ASN A 152 -25.81 -34.59 2.79
C ASN A 152 -25.44 -35.59 1.69
N VAL A 153 -24.68 -36.66 2.01
CA VAL A 153 -24.37 -37.75 1.07
C VAL A 153 -25.29 -38.93 1.38
N TYR A 154 -26.09 -39.35 0.40
CA TYR A 154 -27.12 -40.38 0.55
C TYR A 154 -26.86 -41.55 -0.37
N ASP A 155 -27.05 -42.77 0.13
CA ASP A 155 -27.03 -43.96 -0.71
C ASP A 155 -28.31 -44.01 -1.57
N LYS A 156 -28.16 -44.10 -2.89
CA LYS A 156 -29.27 -44.11 -3.86
C LYS A 156 -30.18 -45.33 -3.71
N THR A 157 -29.65 -46.45 -3.23
CA THR A 157 -30.40 -47.71 -3.07
C THR A 157 -31.30 -47.66 -1.84
N THR A 158 -30.80 -47.11 -0.74
CA THR A 158 -31.50 -47.09 0.56
C THR A 158 -32.25 -45.78 0.81
N GLY A 159 -31.89 -44.70 0.13
CA GLY A 159 -32.42 -43.36 0.34
C GLY A 159 -32.02 -42.72 1.69
N LYS A 160 -31.04 -43.30 2.40
CA LYS A 160 -30.55 -42.85 3.72
C LYS A 160 -29.15 -42.25 3.61
N PRO A 161 -28.69 -41.46 4.61
CA PRO A 161 -27.29 -41.05 4.68
C PRO A 161 -26.36 -42.26 4.60
N VAL A 162 -25.22 -42.09 3.93
CA VAL A 162 -24.22 -43.16 3.76
C VAL A 162 -23.69 -43.65 5.11
N SER A 163 -23.32 -44.94 5.20
CA SER A 163 -22.91 -45.57 6.46
C SER A 163 -21.47 -45.29 6.87
N TYR A 164 -20.63 -44.87 5.92
CA TYR A 164 -19.20 -44.66 6.12
C TYR A 164 -18.84 -43.27 6.68
N THR A 165 -19.83 -42.38 6.83
CA THR A 165 -19.68 -41.10 7.52
C THR A 165 -20.71 -40.96 8.64
N LYS A 166 -20.51 -39.96 9.50
CA LYS A 166 -21.54 -39.46 10.43
C LYS A 166 -22.08 -38.12 9.94
N PRO A 167 -23.35 -37.78 10.18
CA PRO A 167 -23.85 -36.45 9.86
C PRO A 167 -23.19 -35.36 10.74
N TYR A 168 -22.92 -35.68 12.00
CA TYR A 168 -22.29 -34.78 12.97
C TYR A 168 -21.61 -35.56 14.10
N VAL A 169 -20.83 -34.86 14.92
CA VAL A 169 -20.34 -35.32 16.23
C VAL A 169 -20.59 -34.26 17.30
N VAL A 170 -20.70 -34.67 18.56
CA VAL A 170 -20.70 -33.76 19.72
C VAL A 170 -19.47 -34.07 20.55
N ILE A 171 -18.64 -33.07 20.79
CA ILE A 171 -17.48 -33.16 21.70
C ILE A 171 -17.71 -32.28 22.91
N GLU A 172 -17.06 -32.62 24.03
CA GLU A 172 -17.11 -31.83 25.26
C GLU A 172 -15.71 -31.33 25.62
N ARG A 173 -15.60 -30.03 25.94
CA ARG A 173 -14.38 -29.35 26.40
C ARG A 173 -14.75 -28.41 27.54
N ASP A 174 -14.11 -28.56 28.69
CA ASP A 174 -14.42 -27.77 29.90
C ASP A 174 -15.94 -27.68 30.24
N GLY A 175 -16.68 -28.78 30.06
CA GLY A 175 -18.13 -28.84 30.29
C GLY A 175 -19.02 -28.17 29.22
N VAL A 176 -18.42 -27.66 28.13
CA VAL A 176 -19.12 -27.08 26.97
C VAL A 176 -19.27 -28.13 25.88
N LYS A 177 -20.51 -28.39 25.46
CA LYS A 177 -20.83 -29.29 24.35
C LYS A 177 -20.76 -28.53 23.03
N ILE A 178 -19.96 -29.05 22.11
CA ILE A 178 -19.68 -28.49 20.79
C ILE A 178 -20.18 -29.48 19.74
N GLY A 179 -21.20 -29.09 18.97
CA GLY A 179 -21.69 -29.84 17.82
C GLY A 179 -20.93 -29.47 16.55
N ILE A 180 -20.46 -30.47 15.82
CA ILE A 180 -19.72 -30.29 14.56
C ILE A 180 -20.46 -31.05 13.48
N ILE A 181 -20.97 -30.33 12.46
CA ILE A 181 -21.70 -30.90 11.32
C ILE A 181 -20.77 -30.91 10.10
N GLY A 182 -20.72 -32.02 9.35
CA GLY A 182 -19.98 -32.07 8.08
C GLY A 182 -20.92 -32.08 6.88
N ILE A 183 -20.60 -31.34 5.82
CA ILE A 183 -21.31 -31.34 4.54
C ILE A 183 -20.35 -31.19 3.36
N VAL A 184 -20.80 -31.58 2.18
CA VAL A 184 -20.08 -31.45 0.91
C VAL A 184 -20.86 -30.63 -0.12
N ASP A 185 -20.19 -30.09 -1.12
CA ASP A 185 -20.83 -29.36 -2.20
C ASP A 185 -21.72 -30.26 -3.08
N ASN A 186 -23.03 -30.07 -3.02
CA ASN A 186 -23.98 -30.88 -3.80
C ASN A 186 -24.11 -30.46 -5.27
N LYS A 187 -23.55 -29.31 -5.66
CA LYS A 187 -23.55 -28.80 -7.03
C LYS A 187 -22.28 -29.20 -7.78
N GLU A 188 -21.13 -29.10 -7.13
CA GLU A 188 -19.83 -29.34 -7.78
C GLU A 188 -19.39 -30.80 -7.73
N PHE A 189 -19.53 -31.51 -6.59
CA PHE A 189 -19.07 -32.90 -6.42
C PHE A 189 -19.51 -33.85 -7.55
N PRO A 190 -20.78 -33.82 -8.03
CA PRO A 190 -21.22 -34.69 -9.12
C PRO A 190 -20.43 -34.55 -10.43
N SER A 191 -19.78 -33.40 -10.64
CA SER A 191 -19.08 -33.07 -11.89
C SER A 191 -17.55 -33.17 -11.81
N ILE A 192 -16.99 -33.14 -10.61
CA ILE A 192 -15.53 -33.09 -10.36
C ILE A 192 -14.96 -34.40 -9.81
N ILE A 193 -15.82 -35.32 -9.36
CA ILE A 193 -15.42 -36.68 -8.96
C ILE A 193 -15.63 -37.61 -10.15
N LEU A 194 -14.73 -38.59 -10.32
CA LEU A 194 -14.90 -39.63 -11.34
C LEU A 194 -16.28 -40.31 -11.19
N PRO A 195 -17.18 -40.21 -12.20
CA PRO A 195 -18.57 -40.63 -12.07
C PRO A 195 -18.80 -42.07 -11.60
N SER A 196 -17.90 -42.99 -11.97
CA SER A 196 -17.97 -44.39 -11.51
C SER A 196 -17.84 -44.54 -9.99
N LEU A 197 -17.09 -43.66 -9.34
CA LEU A 197 -16.80 -43.70 -7.89
C LEU A 197 -17.94 -43.13 -7.02
N ILE A 198 -18.88 -42.42 -7.64
CA ILE A 198 -20.05 -41.83 -6.97
C ILE A 198 -21.39 -42.31 -7.55
N SER A 199 -21.35 -43.35 -8.38
CA SER A 199 -22.53 -43.86 -9.09
C SER A 199 -23.66 -44.29 -8.14
N ASN A 200 -23.33 -44.78 -6.95
CA ASN A 200 -24.24 -45.25 -5.90
C ASN A 200 -24.71 -44.16 -4.92
N VAL A 201 -24.20 -42.93 -4.97
CA VAL A 201 -24.55 -41.86 -4.02
C VAL A 201 -25.26 -40.68 -4.67
N ASP A 202 -26.08 -40.00 -3.88
CA ASP A 202 -26.82 -38.79 -4.20
C ASP A 202 -26.42 -37.68 -3.22
N PHE A 203 -26.07 -36.51 -3.75
CA PHE A 203 -25.65 -35.35 -2.96
C PHE A 203 -26.85 -34.41 -2.80
N LYS A 204 -27.45 -34.40 -1.61
CA LYS A 204 -28.64 -33.59 -1.32
C LYS A 204 -28.30 -32.15 -0.98
N ASP A 205 -29.26 -31.25 -1.18
CA ASP A 205 -29.17 -29.87 -0.71
C ASP A 205 -28.88 -29.83 0.80
N PRO A 206 -27.73 -29.29 1.23
CA PRO A 206 -27.33 -29.31 2.62
C PRO A 206 -28.07 -28.30 3.49
N VAL A 207 -28.64 -27.22 2.94
CA VAL A 207 -29.28 -26.15 3.73
C VAL A 207 -30.39 -26.68 4.68
N PRO A 208 -31.41 -27.43 4.19
CA PRO A 208 -32.45 -27.94 5.08
C PRO A 208 -31.92 -28.96 6.09
N ILE A 209 -30.88 -29.73 5.73
CA ILE A 209 -30.27 -30.74 6.61
C ILE A 209 -29.55 -30.05 7.76
N VAL A 210 -28.69 -29.07 7.45
CA VAL A 210 -27.90 -28.34 8.46
C VAL A 210 -28.78 -27.55 9.40
N ASN A 211 -29.81 -26.86 8.90
CA ASN A 211 -30.74 -26.11 9.75
C ASN A 211 -31.46 -27.02 10.77
N ASN A 212 -31.88 -28.22 10.34
CA ASN A 212 -32.52 -29.19 11.22
C ASN A 212 -31.53 -29.77 12.25
N LEU A 213 -30.33 -30.14 11.81
CA LEU A 213 -29.29 -30.68 12.69
C LEU A 213 -28.80 -29.65 13.70
N ALA A 214 -28.60 -28.40 13.29
CA ALA A 214 -28.22 -27.32 14.19
C ALA A 214 -29.30 -27.14 15.28
N GLN A 215 -30.58 -27.08 14.90
CA GLN A 215 -31.67 -27.00 15.87
C GLN A 215 -31.71 -28.21 16.82
N GLN A 216 -31.53 -29.42 16.31
CA GLN A 216 -31.48 -30.62 17.13
C GLN A 216 -30.32 -30.56 18.14
N LEU A 217 -29.12 -30.22 17.69
CA LEU A 217 -27.93 -30.11 18.54
C LEU A 217 -28.13 -29.08 19.66
N ARG A 218 -28.77 -27.95 19.36
CA ARG A 218 -29.14 -26.95 20.38
C ARG A 218 -30.12 -27.52 21.40
N ASN A 219 -31.16 -28.22 20.96
CA ASN A 219 -32.14 -28.85 21.84
C ASN A 219 -31.51 -29.93 22.74
N ASP A 220 -30.49 -30.62 22.23
CA ASP A 220 -29.73 -31.65 22.96
C ASP A 220 -28.63 -31.04 23.88
N GLY A 221 -28.56 -29.70 23.93
CA GLY A 221 -27.73 -28.95 24.87
C GLY A 221 -26.36 -28.52 24.35
N ALA A 222 -26.11 -28.56 23.04
CA ALA A 222 -24.88 -28.02 22.46
C ALA A 222 -24.84 -26.49 22.58
N GLN A 223 -23.85 -25.96 23.30
CA GLN A 223 -23.64 -24.52 23.43
C GLN A 223 -22.90 -23.92 22.23
N ILE A 224 -22.09 -24.68 21.51
CA ILE A 224 -21.48 -24.24 20.24
C ILE A 224 -21.88 -25.20 19.12
N VAL A 225 -22.22 -24.69 17.93
CA VAL A 225 -22.50 -25.50 16.73
C VAL A 225 -21.74 -24.92 15.54
N VAL A 226 -20.82 -25.70 14.95
CA VAL A 226 -20.04 -25.30 13.78
C VAL A 226 -20.27 -26.24 12.60
N VAL A 227 -20.01 -25.75 11.39
CA VAL A 227 -20.13 -26.53 10.15
C VAL A 227 -18.76 -26.63 9.47
N LEU A 228 -18.38 -27.84 9.10
CA LEU A 228 -17.32 -28.13 8.13
C LEU A 228 -17.98 -28.38 6.78
N ALA A 229 -17.78 -27.45 5.85
CA ALA A 229 -18.41 -27.45 4.54
C ALA A 229 -17.31 -27.53 3.48
N HIS A 230 -17.13 -28.69 2.83
CA HIS A 230 -16.21 -28.75 1.70
C HIS A 230 -16.87 -28.13 0.47
N MET A 231 -16.86 -26.80 0.46
CA MET A 231 -17.46 -25.88 -0.49
C MET A 231 -16.57 -24.65 -0.64
N GLY A 232 -16.50 -24.15 -1.88
CA GLY A 232 -15.64 -23.06 -2.26
C GLY A 232 -16.20 -21.65 -2.07
N ALA A 233 -15.31 -20.70 -1.81
CA ALA A 233 -15.56 -19.26 -1.92
C ALA A 233 -14.32 -18.53 -2.44
N THR A 234 -14.49 -17.42 -3.15
CA THR A 234 -13.38 -16.54 -3.57
C THR A 234 -13.74 -15.11 -3.24
N THR A 235 -12.75 -14.34 -2.76
CA THR A 235 -12.86 -12.89 -2.62
C THR A 235 -12.16 -12.20 -3.79
N ASP A 236 -12.91 -11.42 -4.55
CA ASP A 236 -12.34 -10.54 -5.57
C ASP A 236 -11.49 -9.47 -4.86
N LYS A 237 -10.19 -9.45 -5.16
CA LYS A 237 -9.23 -8.56 -4.49
C LYS A 237 -9.37 -7.09 -4.90
N ASN A 238 -10.07 -6.80 -5.99
CA ASN A 238 -10.31 -5.46 -6.51
C ASN A 238 -11.61 -4.86 -5.94
N THR A 239 -12.67 -5.66 -5.83
CA THR A 239 -13.99 -5.19 -5.34
C THR A 239 -14.22 -5.49 -3.86
N GLY A 240 -13.47 -6.44 -3.28
CA GLY A 240 -13.73 -6.99 -1.94
C GLY A 240 -14.94 -7.91 -1.86
N GLU A 241 -15.63 -8.16 -2.99
CA GLU A 241 -16.82 -9.01 -3.01
C GLU A 241 -16.43 -10.49 -2.85
N THR A 242 -17.09 -11.18 -1.92
CA THR A 242 -16.88 -12.62 -1.71
C THR A 242 -18.05 -13.40 -2.30
N THR A 243 -17.77 -14.31 -3.23
CA THR A 243 -18.76 -15.11 -3.95
C THR A 243 -18.38 -16.60 -3.91
N GLY A 244 -19.30 -17.48 -4.30
CA GLY A 244 -19.09 -18.93 -4.35
C GLY A 244 -20.18 -19.72 -3.62
N ASN A 245 -20.20 -21.04 -3.84
CA ASN A 245 -21.23 -21.92 -3.29
C ASN A 245 -21.26 -21.90 -1.76
N LEU A 246 -20.11 -21.75 -1.10
CA LEU A 246 -20.03 -21.62 0.36
C LEU A 246 -20.76 -20.37 0.85
N ILE A 247 -20.65 -19.24 0.14
CA ILE A 247 -21.33 -17.99 0.49
C ILE A 247 -22.84 -18.12 0.28
N ASP A 248 -23.27 -18.73 -0.81
CA ASP A 248 -24.68 -18.97 -1.10
C ASP A 248 -25.32 -19.95 -0.11
N PHE A 249 -24.58 -20.96 0.31
CA PHE A 249 -24.95 -21.85 1.41
C PHE A 249 -25.11 -21.06 2.71
N ALA A 250 -24.08 -20.30 3.12
CA ALA A 250 -24.06 -19.54 4.37
C ALA A 250 -25.21 -18.51 4.47
N LYS A 251 -25.64 -17.91 3.35
CA LYS A 251 -26.80 -16.98 3.31
C LYS A 251 -28.10 -17.61 3.82
N ASN A 252 -28.24 -18.94 3.72
CA ASN A 252 -29.48 -19.66 4.00
C ASN A 252 -29.41 -20.55 5.26
N VAL A 253 -28.24 -20.68 5.88
CA VAL A 253 -28.02 -21.47 7.10
C VAL A 253 -28.35 -20.66 8.36
N LYS A 254 -28.89 -21.33 9.37
CA LYS A 254 -29.34 -20.75 10.65
C LYS A 254 -28.96 -21.66 11.82
N GLY A 255 -28.76 -21.06 12.99
CA GLY A 255 -28.53 -21.79 14.25
C GLY A 255 -27.10 -22.30 14.46
N VAL A 256 -26.16 -21.91 13.60
CA VAL A 256 -24.73 -22.24 13.66
C VAL A 256 -23.90 -21.00 14.03
N ASP A 257 -22.76 -21.21 14.66
CA ASP A 257 -21.86 -20.15 15.16
C ASP A 257 -20.70 -19.87 14.21
N ALA A 258 -20.32 -20.81 13.33
CA ALA A 258 -19.25 -20.66 12.35
C ALA A 258 -19.38 -21.68 11.21
N ILE A 259 -18.86 -21.35 10.03
CA ILE A 259 -18.79 -22.24 8.86
C ILE A 259 -17.36 -22.21 8.29
N PHE A 260 -16.68 -23.36 8.32
CA PHE A 260 -15.37 -23.53 7.71
C PHE A 260 -15.54 -24.17 6.33
N GLY A 261 -14.92 -23.55 5.33
CA GLY A 261 -14.97 -23.90 3.91
C GLY A 261 -13.70 -24.61 3.42
N GLY A 262 -13.68 -24.98 2.14
CA GLY A 262 -12.55 -25.66 1.47
C GLY A 262 -12.63 -25.52 -0.05
N HIS A 263 -12.08 -26.49 -0.79
CA HIS A 263 -12.30 -26.73 -2.22
C HIS A 263 -11.66 -25.73 -3.20
N THR A 264 -11.80 -24.42 -2.96
CA THR A 264 -11.32 -23.39 -3.92
C THR A 264 -9.85 -23.03 -3.77
N HIS A 265 -9.16 -23.50 -2.72
CA HIS A 265 -7.76 -23.21 -2.45
C HIS A 265 -7.47 -21.71 -2.28
N THR A 266 -8.46 -20.98 -1.77
CA THR A 266 -8.43 -19.53 -1.59
C THR A 266 -8.27 -19.17 -0.12
N ILE A 267 -7.90 -17.92 0.14
CA ILE A 267 -7.99 -17.34 1.47
C ILE A 267 -9.28 -16.53 1.52
N VAL A 268 -10.22 -16.95 2.36
CA VAL A 268 -11.46 -16.23 2.62
C VAL A 268 -11.63 -16.10 4.12
N THR A 269 -11.92 -14.91 4.61
CA THR A 269 -12.34 -14.63 5.99
C THR A 269 -13.40 -13.54 5.95
N THR A 270 -14.67 -13.90 6.13
CA THR A 270 -15.79 -12.97 6.01
C THR A 270 -16.91 -13.30 7.00
N ARG A 271 -17.98 -12.52 6.99
CA ARG A 271 -19.23 -12.83 7.70
C ARG A 271 -20.41 -12.82 6.75
N VAL A 272 -21.24 -13.86 6.87
CA VAL A 272 -22.52 -13.95 6.16
C VAL A 272 -23.62 -14.03 7.20
N ASN A 273 -24.53 -13.05 7.19
CA ASN A 273 -25.59 -12.93 8.21
C ASN A 273 -25.08 -12.98 9.66
N GLY A 274 -23.89 -12.40 9.91
CA GLY A 274 -23.24 -12.39 11.22
C GLY A 274 -22.48 -13.67 11.57
N ILE A 275 -22.56 -14.73 10.77
CA ILE A 275 -21.82 -15.98 10.95
C ILE A 275 -20.43 -15.84 10.31
N PRO A 276 -19.32 -16.09 11.03
CA PRO A 276 -17.98 -16.19 10.43
C PRO A 276 -17.90 -17.33 9.41
N VAL A 277 -17.35 -17.03 8.24
CA VAL A 277 -17.15 -17.95 7.13
C VAL A 277 -15.72 -17.81 6.62
N GLY A 278 -15.01 -18.92 6.41
CA GLY A 278 -13.64 -18.83 5.89
C GLY A 278 -13.12 -20.09 5.22
N VAL A 279 -12.06 -19.93 4.42
CA VAL A 279 -11.35 -20.97 3.67
C VAL A 279 -9.85 -20.79 3.92
N ALA A 280 -9.15 -21.88 4.27
CA ALA A 280 -7.78 -21.85 4.79
C ALA A 280 -6.67 -22.10 3.75
N ASN A 281 -6.80 -21.56 2.53
CA ASN A 281 -5.86 -21.83 1.43
C ASN A 281 -5.72 -23.35 1.17
N ASN A 282 -4.52 -23.87 0.87
CA ASN A 282 -4.26 -25.29 0.58
C ASN A 282 -2.81 -25.69 0.93
N ALA A 283 -2.46 -26.97 0.70
CA ALA A 283 -1.09 -27.52 0.70
C ALA A 283 -0.29 -27.31 2.00
N GLY A 284 -0.97 -27.20 3.14
CA GLY A 284 -0.33 -26.92 4.42
C GLY A 284 0.37 -25.56 4.45
N MET A 285 -0.09 -24.58 3.66
CA MET A 285 0.43 -23.21 3.68
C MET A 285 0.04 -22.45 4.94
N GLY A 286 -1.01 -22.87 5.63
CA GLY A 286 -1.52 -22.21 6.83
C GLY A 286 -2.79 -22.89 7.35
N PHE A 287 -3.51 -22.20 8.23
CA PHE A 287 -4.77 -22.67 8.84
C PHE A 287 -5.66 -21.49 9.26
N ILE A 288 -6.95 -21.72 9.42
CA ILE A 288 -7.85 -20.75 10.07
C ILE A 288 -7.78 -20.93 11.59
N ASP A 289 -7.67 -19.84 12.33
CA ASP A 289 -7.90 -19.77 13.78
C ASP A 289 -9.14 -18.90 14.06
N LEU A 290 -10.11 -19.46 14.76
CA LEU A 290 -11.32 -18.77 15.21
C LEU A 290 -11.50 -18.92 16.72
N LYS A 291 -11.72 -17.78 17.38
CA LYS A 291 -12.02 -17.75 18.81
C LYS A 291 -13.52 -17.67 19.05
N ILE A 292 -14.08 -18.66 19.72
CA ILE A 292 -15.48 -18.65 20.16
C ILE A 292 -15.52 -18.55 21.68
N LYS A 293 -16.26 -17.55 22.17
CA LYS A 293 -16.40 -17.29 23.60
C LYS A 293 -17.78 -17.69 24.09
N VAL A 294 -17.82 -18.51 25.14
CA VAL A 294 -19.01 -18.75 25.96
C VAL A 294 -18.98 -17.73 27.10
N ASN A 295 -19.91 -16.79 27.08
CA ASN A 295 -19.98 -15.69 28.03
C ASN A 295 -20.56 -16.15 29.37
N SER A 296 -20.34 -15.33 30.40
CA SER A 296 -20.79 -15.61 31.76
C SER A 296 -22.32 -15.72 31.91
N ASP A 297 -23.07 -15.18 30.95
CA ASP A 297 -24.53 -15.26 30.88
C ASP A 297 -25.03 -16.48 30.06
N GLY A 298 -24.11 -17.32 29.58
CA GLY A 298 -24.41 -18.49 28.75
C GLY A 298 -24.59 -18.21 27.26
N THR A 299 -24.46 -16.96 26.82
CA THR A 299 -24.48 -16.61 25.39
C THR A 299 -23.16 -16.98 24.71
N VAL A 300 -23.21 -17.26 23.41
CA VAL A 300 -22.03 -17.57 22.59
C VAL A 300 -21.77 -16.42 21.63
N SER A 301 -20.51 -16.00 21.55
CA SER A 301 -20.04 -15.00 20.61
C SER A 301 -18.80 -15.51 19.88
N ALA A 302 -18.89 -15.63 18.56
CA ALA A 302 -17.77 -15.98 17.70
C ALA A 302 -17.04 -14.71 17.23
N GLY A 303 -15.71 -14.69 17.40
CA GLY A 303 -14.83 -13.67 16.83
C GLY A 303 -14.74 -13.77 15.31
N ASP A 304 -13.82 -13.02 14.71
CA ASP A 304 -13.52 -13.14 13.30
C ASP A 304 -12.55 -14.30 13.07
N MET A 305 -12.67 -14.96 11.92
CA MET A 305 -11.71 -15.97 11.48
C MET A 305 -10.42 -15.30 11.02
N VAL A 306 -9.27 -15.85 11.42
CA VAL A 306 -7.95 -15.36 11.04
C VAL A 306 -7.22 -16.45 10.27
N TYR A 307 -6.78 -16.14 9.05
CA TYR A 307 -5.86 -17.02 8.33
C TYR A 307 -4.43 -16.81 8.86
N ASN A 308 -3.83 -17.88 9.38
CA ASN A 308 -2.45 -17.91 9.82
C ASN A 308 -1.59 -18.48 8.70
N ASP A 309 -0.84 -17.62 8.03
CA ASP A 309 0.14 -18.02 7.01
C ASP A 309 1.40 -18.57 7.69
N ASP A 310 1.75 -19.80 7.36
CA ASP A 310 2.93 -20.48 7.89
C ASP A 310 4.17 -20.33 6.99
N TYR A 311 4.12 -19.52 5.92
CA TYR A 311 5.20 -19.35 4.94
C TYR A 311 6.58 -19.14 5.54
N SER A 312 6.71 -18.19 6.46
CA SER A 312 7.99 -17.89 7.10
C SER A 312 8.52 -19.02 7.99
N TYR A 313 7.67 -19.96 8.43
CA TYR A 313 8.04 -21.05 9.32
C TYR A 313 8.57 -22.27 8.57
N TYR A 314 8.06 -22.57 7.38
CA TYR A 314 8.56 -23.66 6.54
C TYR A 314 9.53 -23.20 5.45
N ASN A 315 9.56 -21.91 5.09
CA ASN A 315 10.49 -21.36 4.10
C ASN A 315 11.77 -20.82 4.74
N THR A 316 12.51 -21.68 5.44
CA THR A 316 13.76 -21.34 6.14
C THR A 316 14.73 -22.51 6.12
N LYS A 317 16.05 -22.26 6.28
CA LYS A 317 17.10 -23.29 6.27
C LYS A 317 16.96 -24.29 7.42
N THR A 318 16.42 -23.84 8.56
CA THR A 318 16.30 -24.64 9.79
C THR A 318 14.90 -24.47 10.36
N PRO A 319 13.87 -25.08 9.74
CA PRO A 319 12.50 -24.98 10.23
C PRO A 319 12.38 -25.62 11.61
N VAL A 320 11.56 -25.02 12.47
CA VAL A 320 11.21 -25.63 13.76
C VAL A 320 10.04 -26.59 13.50
N VAL A 321 10.30 -27.88 13.71
CA VAL A 321 9.38 -28.96 13.37
C VAL A 321 8.87 -29.69 14.62
N ASP A 322 7.73 -30.36 14.48
CA ASP A 322 7.29 -31.37 15.44
C ASP A 322 8.00 -32.70 15.17
N GLU A 323 8.75 -33.21 16.15
CA GLU A 323 9.63 -34.38 15.97
C GLU A 323 8.86 -35.68 15.68
N ASP A 324 7.66 -35.85 16.26
CA ASP A 324 6.82 -37.02 16.01
C ASP A 324 6.30 -37.02 14.56
N VAL A 325 5.82 -35.87 14.09
CA VAL A 325 5.38 -35.73 12.69
C VAL A 325 6.57 -35.81 11.73
N GLN A 326 7.72 -35.22 12.06
CA GLN A 326 8.91 -35.37 11.24
C GLN A 326 9.30 -36.85 11.07
N SER A 327 9.23 -37.65 12.14
CA SER A 327 9.49 -39.09 12.07
C SER A 327 8.52 -39.84 11.15
N ILE A 328 7.26 -39.40 11.08
CA ILE A 328 6.25 -39.94 10.13
C ILE A 328 6.64 -39.60 8.69
N VAL A 329 7.05 -38.36 8.43
CA VAL A 329 7.50 -37.89 7.13
C VAL A 329 8.75 -38.65 6.68
N ASP A 330 9.75 -38.76 7.54
CA ASP A 330 11.01 -39.46 7.26
C ASP A 330 10.77 -40.94 6.90
N LYS A 331 9.85 -41.59 7.61
CA LYS A 331 9.43 -42.96 7.29
C LYS A 331 8.75 -43.05 5.92
N ALA A 332 7.86 -42.12 5.59
CA ALA A 332 7.22 -42.10 4.27
C ALA A 332 8.25 -41.93 3.13
N ILE A 333 9.28 -41.09 3.34
CA ILE A 333 10.40 -40.93 2.41
C ILE A 333 11.21 -42.22 2.30
N GLN A 334 11.47 -42.91 3.41
CA GLN A 334 12.17 -44.19 3.39
C GLN A 334 11.39 -45.25 2.60
N ASP A 335 10.07 -45.31 2.81
CA ASP A 335 9.22 -46.36 2.23
C ASP A 335 8.96 -46.14 0.72
N ALA A 336 8.89 -44.88 0.24
CA ALA A 336 8.50 -44.58 -1.14
C ALA A 336 9.43 -43.61 -1.91
N GLY A 337 10.28 -42.84 -1.22
CA GLY A 337 11.12 -41.78 -1.79
C GLY A 337 12.15 -42.21 -2.86
N PRO A 338 12.82 -43.38 -2.76
CA PRO A 338 13.77 -43.83 -3.78
C PRO A 338 13.16 -43.98 -5.18
N LEU A 339 11.89 -44.40 -5.27
CA LEU A 339 11.17 -44.51 -6.54
C LEU A 339 10.99 -43.14 -7.20
N PHE A 340 10.64 -42.12 -6.40
CA PHE A 340 10.33 -40.78 -6.91
C PHE A 340 11.56 -39.95 -7.25
N SER A 341 12.72 -40.29 -6.70
CA SER A 341 13.99 -39.60 -6.99
C SER A 341 14.64 -40.08 -8.30
N GLN A 342 14.09 -41.11 -8.94
CA GLN A 342 14.61 -41.62 -10.21
C GLN A 342 14.42 -40.59 -11.32
N VAL A 343 15.52 -40.06 -11.85
CA VAL A 343 15.55 -39.26 -13.09
C VAL A 343 15.20 -40.16 -14.27
N ILE A 344 14.21 -39.75 -15.07
CA ILE A 344 13.68 -40.48 -16.22
C ILE A 344 13.89 -39.75 -17.55
N GLY A 345 14.35 -38.51 -17.51
CA GLY A 345 14.69 -37.68 -18.66
C GLY A 345 14.93 -36.23 -18.24
N THR A 346 15.00 -35.32 -19.20
CA THR A 346 15.23 -33.89 -18.97
C THR A 346 14.26 -33.02 -19.79
N ALA A 347 13.79 -31.91 -19.22
CA ALA A 347 13.07 -30.86 -19.93
C ALA A 347 14.05 -29.81 -20.46
N ASP A 348 14.01 -29.52 -21.76
CA ASP A 348 14.91 -28.53 -22.37
C ASP A 348 14.46 -27.07 -22.15
N VAL A 349 13.16 -26.90 -21.87
CA VAL A 349 12.48 -25.62 -21.61
C VAL A 349 11.50 -25.80 -20.44
N ASP A 350 11.00 -24.70 -19.86
CA ASP A 350 9.89 -24.80 -18.91
C ASP A 350 8.60 -25.17 -19.66
N LEU A 351 8.02 -26.32 -19.34
CA LEU A 351 6.70 -26.72 -19.83
C LEU A 351 5.65 -26.23 -18.83
N THR A 352 5.11 -25.04 -19.09
CA THR A 352 4.15 -24.37 -18.21
C THR A 352 2.70 -24.67 -18.61
N ARG A 353 1.80 -24.59 -17.61
CA ARG A 353 0.34 -24.66 -17.80
C ARG A 353 -0.30 -23.33 -18.20
N THR A 354 0.50 -22.25 -18.25
CA THR A 354 0.05 -20.94 -18.70
C THR A 354 -0.54 -21.04 -20.10
N GLN A 355 -1.80 -20.64 -20.23
CA GLN A 355 -2.52 -20.68 -21.51
C GLN A 355 -2.15 -19.46 -22.36
N SER A 356 -2.06 -19.67 -23.67
CA SER A 356 -1.71 -18.65 -24.67
C SER A 356 -2.77 -17.55 -24.84
N ALA A 357 -3.99 -17.76 -24.33
CA ALA A 357 -5.10 -16.83 -24.43
C ALA A 357 -6.12 -16.99 -23.29
N ASN A 358 -6.92 -15.93 -23.07
CA ASN A 358 -8.04 -15.86 -22.13
C ASN A 358 -9.36 -15.69 -22.94
N PRO A 359 -10.49 -16.39 -22.65
CA PRO A 359 -10.70 -17.34 -21.56
C PRO A 359 -9.89 -18.63 -21.64
N PHE A 360 -9.60 -19.16 -22.83
CA PHE A 360 -8.85 -20.40 -22.98
C PHE A 360 -7.91 -20.37 -24.20
N GLY A 361 -6.73 -20.98 -24.05
CA GLY A 361 -5.71 -21.16 -25.08
C GLY A 361 -4.92 -22.45 -24.85
N ASP A 362 -4.05 -22.80 -25.78
CA ASP A 362 -3.12 -23.91 -25.58
C ASP A 362 -2.00 -23.52 -24.60
N SER A 363 -1.46 -24.51 -23.89
CA SER A 363 -0.27 -24.33 -23.03
C SER A 363 0.87 -25.20 -23.53
N ILE A 364 2.12 -24.85 -23.20
CA ILE A 364 3.29 -25.64 -23.63
C ILE A 364 3.17 -27.06 -23.08
N LEU A 365 2.80 -27.20 -21.81
CA LEU A 365 2.60 -28.49 -21.17
C LEU A 365 1.38 -29.24 -21.71
N GLY A 366 0.26 -28.54 -21.95
CA GLY A 366 -0.94 -29.12 -22.55
C GLY A 366 -0.69 -29.67 -23.96
N ASN A 367 0.11 -28.97 -24.76
CA ASN A 367 0.49 -29.41 -26.10
C ASN A 367 1.31 -30.70 -26.08
N TRP A 368 2.25 -30.82 -25.14
CA TRP A 368 3.03 -32.04 -24.98
C TRP A 368 2.19 -33.20 -24.44
N THR A 369 1.45 -32.99 -23.34
CA THR A 369 0.66 -34.04 -22.67
C THR A 369 -0.43 -34.62 -23.58
N SER A 370 -1.20 -33.78 -24.29
CA SER A 370 -2.21 -34.26 -25.23
C SER A 370 -1.59 -35.02 -26.41
N GLU A 371 -0.40 -34.64 -26.87
CA GLU A 371 0.32 -35.37 -27.94
C GLU A 371 0.78 -36.74 -27.45
N VAL A 372 1.24 -36.86 -26.20
CA VAL A 372 1.58 -38.15 -25.58
C VAL A 372 0.34 -39.05 -25.49
N VAL A 373 -0.79 -38.54 -25.01
CA VAL A 373 -2.04 -39.32 -24.90
C VAL A 373 -2.48 -39.82 -26.29
N LYS A 374 -2.44 -38.94 -27.31
CA LYS A 374 -2.76 -39.31 -28.70
C LYS A 374 -1.89 -40.46 -29.20
N ASN A 375 -0.58 -40.34 -29.00
CA ASN A 375 0.41 -41.29 -29.52
C ASN A 375 0.41 -42.62 -28.77
N ALA A 376 0.08 -42.63 -27.47
CA ALA A 376 0.03 -43.85 -26.65
C ALA A 376 -1.02 -44.89 -27.12
N VAL A 377 -2.01 -44.44 -27.90
CA VAL A 377 -3.10 -45.27 -28.45
C VAL A 377 -3.30 -45.09 -29.96
N ASN A 378 -2.40 -44.35 -30.62
CA ASN A 378 -2.46 -44.07 -32.07
C ASN A 378 -3.83 -43.52 -32.52
N ALA A 379 -4.35 -42.53 -31.77
CA ALA A 379 -5.61 -41.84 -32.09
C ALA A 379 -5.40 -40.72 -33.12
N ASP A 380 -6.49 -40.33 -33.80
CA ASP A 380 -6.48 -39.18 -34.70
C ASP A 380 -6.33 -37.88 -33.89
N PHE A 381 -7.11 -37.76 -32.81
CA PHE A 381 -7.14 -36.59 -31.93
C PHE A 381 -7.03 -37.00 -30.46
N ALA A 382 -6.55 -36.10 -29.62
CA ALA A 382 -6.61 -36.29 -28.17
C ALA A 382 -7.01 -35.04 -27.41
N PHE A 383 -7.65 -35.27 -26.26
CA PHE A 383 -8.15 -34.25 -25.35
C PHE A 383 -7.66 -34.48 -23.92
N GLY A 384 -7.31 -33.39 -23.25
CA GLY A 384 -6.99 -33.37 -21.82
C GLY A 384 -7.67 -32.18 -21.14
N ASN A 385 -8.14 -32.37 -19.91
CA ASN A 385 -8.74 -31.29 -19.12
C ASN A 385 -7.65 -30.52 -18.35
N ASN A 386 -7.76 -29.19 -18.32
CA ASN A 386 -6.79 -28.32 -17.67
C ASN A 386 -6.57 -28.67 -16.19
N GLY A 387 -7.65 -29.00 -15.47
CA GLY A 387 -7.62 -29.38 -14.06
C GLY A 387 -6.88 -30.70 -13.78
N GLY A 388 -6.68 -31.54 -14.80
CA GLY A 388 -5.90 -32.78 -14.70
C GLY A 388 -4.40 -32.54 -14.50
N LEU A 389 -3.88 -31.40 -14.96
CA LEU A 389 -2.45 -31.03 -14.88
C LEU A 389 -2.21 -30.14 -13.67
N ARG A 390 -1.49 -30.62 -12.66
CA ARG A 390 -1.46 -29.99 -11.32
C ARG A 390 -0.24 -29.11 -11.06
N THR A 391 0.84 -29.32 -11.79
CA THR A 391 2.05 -28.49 -11.70
C THR A 391 2.71 -28.29 -13.06
N ASP A 392 3.61 -27.32 -13.16
CA ASP A 392 4.47 -27.13 -14.31
C ASP A 392 5.66 -28.11 -14.26
N VAL A 393 6.25 -28.40 -15.42
CA VAL A 393 7.49 -29.18 -15.51
C VAL A 393 8.61 -28.24 -15.91
N LEU A 394 9.40 -27.83 -14.93
CA LEU A 394 10.50 -26.88 -15.13
C LEU A 394 11.67 -27.53 -15.88
N LYS A 395 12.44 -26.69 -16.57
CA LYS A 395 13.67 -27.06 -17.24
C LYS A 395 14.63 -27.79 -16.30
N GLY A 396 15.23 -28.87 -16.78
CA GLY A 396 16.17 -29.70 -16.03
C GLY A 396 15.69 -31.14 -15.85
N ASP A 397 16.20 -31.82 -14.82
CA ASP A 397 15.90 -33.23 -14.58
C ASP A 397 14.42 -33.46 -14.28
N ILE A 398 13.84 -34.41 -15.01
CA ILE A 398 12.48 -34.91 -14.78
C ILE A 398 12.59 -36.21 -14.02
N THR A 399 11.94 -36.30 -12.87
CA THR A 399 11.88 -37.52 -12.07
C THR A 399 10.53 -38.20 -12.17
N VAL A 400 10.45 -39.44 -11.69
CA VAL A 400 9.14 -40.11 -11.47
C VAL A 400 8.27 -39.25 -10.54
N GLY A 401 8.86 -38.63 -9.52
CA GLY A 401 8.17 -37.68 -8.64
C GLY A 401 7.54 -36.52 -9.40
N THR A 402 8.26 -35.92 -10.37
CA THR A 402 7.74 -34.85 -11.23
C THR A 402 6.45 -35.28 -11.93
N MET A 403 6.38 -36.51 -12.46
CA MET A 403 5.19 -37.02 -13.15
C MET A 403 4.03 -37.35 -12.20
N TYR A 404 4.32 -37.82 -10.99
CA TYR A 404 3.30 -38.02 -9.96
C TYR A 404 2.70 -36.69 -9.48
N THR A 405 3.50 -35.63 -9.36
CA THR A 405 2.98 -34.30 -9.03
C THR A 405 2.24 -33.67 -10.21
N LEU A 406 2.68 -33.90 -11.46
CA LEU A 406 2.01 -33.40 -12.66
C LEU A 406 0.61 -34.01 -12.84
N MET A 407 0.52 -35.35 -12.81
CA MET A 407 -0.70 -36.13 -13.04
C MET A 407 -0.94 -37.09 -11.86
N PRO A 408 -1.41 -36.59 -10.71
CA PRO A 408 -1.55 -37.39 -9.50
C PRO A 408 -2.75 -38.34 -9.55
N PHE A 409 -3.66 -38.16 -10.51
CA PHE A 409 -4.85 -39.01 -10.68
C PHE A 409 -4.49 -40.36 -11.32
N ASP A 410 -5.15 -41.42 -10.87
CA ASP A 410 -5.05 -42.76 -11.47
C ASP A 410 -5.99 -42.88 -12.69
N ASN A 411 -6.15 -41.79 -13.45
CA ASN A 411 -6.98 -41.77 -14.65
C ASN A 411 -6.34 -42.63 -15.74
N THR A 412 -7.16 -43.41 -16.43
CA THR A 412 -6.75 -44.23 -17.58
C THR A 412 -7.03 -43.52 -18.90
N ILE A 413 -6.28 -43.86 -19.95
CA ILE A 413 -6.55 -43.42 -21.31
C ILE A 413 -7.71 -44.24 -21.87
N VAL A 414 -8.69 -43.55 -22.44
CA VAL A 414 -9.85 -44.14 -23.12
C VAL A 414 -9.89 -43.67 -24.56
N THR A 415 -10.47 -44.49 -25.42
CA THR A 415 -10.71 -44.15 -26.82
C THR A 415 -12.18 -44.23 -27.15
N VAL A 416 -12.67 -43.29 -27.96
CA VAL A 416 -14.01 -43.28 -28.54
C VAL A 416 -13.92 -42.94 -30.03
N SER A 417 -14.84 -43.46 -30.83
CA SER A 417 -15.01 -43.04 -32.23
C SER A 417 -16.04 -41.91 -32.26
N MET A 418 -15.69 -40.76 -32.81
CA MET A 418 -16.58 -39.58 -32.87
C MET A 418 -16.63 -38.97 -34.26
N THR A 419 -17.79 -38.49 -34.68
CA THR A 419 -17.94 -37.66 -35.89
C THR A 419 -17.34 -36.27 -35.66
N GLY A 420 -16.98 -35.57 -36.74
CA GLY A 420 -16.54 -34.18 -36.62
C GLY A 420 -17.55 -33.26 -35.92
N ALA A 421 -18.85 -33.53 -36.08
CA ALA A 421 -19.92 -32.81 -35.38
C ALA A 421 -19.95 -33.09 -33.87
N GLU A 422 -19.76 -34.34 -33.45
CA GLU A 422 -19.65 -34.71 -32.02
C GLU A 422 -18.39 -34.10 -31.40
N ILE A 423 -17.26 -34.11 -32.12
CA ILE A 423 -16.03 -33.43 -31.69
C ILE A 423 -16.27 -31.93 -31.51
N LYS A 424 -16.98 -31.29 -32.45
CA LYS A 424 -17.32 -29.86 -32.32
C LYS A 424 -18.06 -29.60 -31.01
N LYS A 425 -19.01 -30.44 -30.63
CA LYS A 425 -19.76 -30.25 -29.37
C LYS A 425 -18.88 -30.40 -28.12
N VAL A 426 -17.91 -31.33 -28.11
CA VAL A 426 -16.92 -31.40 -27.01
C VAL A 426 -16.14 -30.09 -26.90
N LEU A 427 -15.70 -29.53 -28.03
CA LEU A 427 -14.98 -28.25 -28.06
C LEU A 427 -15.88 -27.09 -27.63
N GLU A 428 -17.16 -27.09 -28.01
CA GLU A 428 -18.15 -26.12 -27.53
C GLU A 428 -18.34 -26.20 -26.01
N GLN A 429 -18.42 -27.42 -25.44
CA GLN A 429 -18.48 -27.64 -23.98
C GLN A 429 -17.23 -27.13 -23.26
N ALA A 430 -16.06 -27.15 -23.91
CA ALA A 430 -14.84 -26.61 -23.33
C ALA A 430 -14.90 -25.09 -23.15
N VAL A 431 -15.48 -24.38 -24.12
CA VAL A 431 -15.45 -22.91 -24.22
C VAL A 431 -16.79 -22.24 -23.92
N GLN A 432 -17.79 -22.99 -23.43
CA GLN A 432 -19.10 -22.48 -23.04
C GLN A 432 -19.05 -21.61 -21.77
N ASP A 433 -20.16 -20.96 -21.43
CA ASP A 433 -20.27 -20.25 -20.15
C ASP A 433 -20.08 -21.21 -18.98
N GLY A 434 -19.12 -20.91 -18.10
CA GLY A 434 -18.72 -21.82 -17.02
C GLY A 434 -17.90 -23.04 -17.46
N GLY A 435 -17.52 -23.14 -18.74
CA GLY A 435 -16.62 -24.17 -19.26
C GLY A 435 -15.25 -24.14 -18.57
N LYS A 436 -14.54 -25.27 -18.60
CA LYS A 436 -13.24 -25.45 -17.90
C LYS A 436 -12.02 -25.40 -18.84
N GLY A 437 -12.24 -25.16 -20.13
CA GLY A 437 -11.22 -25.25 -21.18
C GLY A 437 -10.77 -26.68 -21.45
N ILE A 438 -9.90 -26.86 -22.44
CA ILE A 438 -9.42 -28.17 -22.90
C ILE A 438 -8.02 -28.00 -23.51
N GLN A 439 -7.18 -29.03 -23.48
CA GLN A 439 -5.93 -29.12 -24.23
C GLN A 439 -6.09 -30.15 -25.34
N VAL A 440 -5.55 -29.87 -26.54
CA VAL A 440 -5.82 -30.66 -27.75
C VAL A 440 -4.54 -31.15 -28.45
N ALA A 441 -4.64 -32.28 -29.15
CA ALA A 441 -3.62 -32.76 -30.08
C ALA A 441 -4.25 -33.38 -31.33
N GLY A 442 -3.53 -33.31 -32.46
CA GLY A 442 -4.01 -33.77 -33.78
C GLY A 442 -4.98 -32.81 -34.49
N LEU A 443 -5.52 -31.81 -33.79
CA LEU A 443 -6.37 -30.76 -34.34
C LEU A 443 -6.05 -29.38 -33.74
N SER A 444 -6.58 -28.36 -34.39
CA SER A 444 -6.68 -26.98 -33.91
C SER A 444 -8.10 -26.47 -34.09
N PHE A 445 -8.55 -25.55 -33.23
CA PHE A 445 -9.81 -24.85 -33.41
C PHE A 445 -9.76 -23.37 -33.03
N LYS A 446 -10.61 -22.57 -33.71
CA LYS A 446 -10.96 -21.21 -33.26
C LYS A 446 -12.37 -21.12 -32.74
N TYR A 447 -12.57 -20.26 -31.74
CA TYR A 447 -13.88 -20.01 -31.14
C TYR A 447 -14.12 -18.53 -30.85
N ASP A 448 -15.37 -18.08 -30.81
CA ASP A 448 -15.73 -16.68 -30.54
C ASP A 448 -16.46 -16.58 -29.19
N PRO A 449 -15.82 -16.03 -28.13
CA PRO A 449 -16.45 -15.94 -26.81
C PRO A 449 -17.66 -15.00 -26.77
N SER A 450 -17.81 -14.10 -27.75
CA SER A 450 -18.98 -13.20 -27.84
C SER A 450 -20.25 -13.91 -28.30
N LYS A 451 -20.12 -15.10 -28.91
CA LYS A 451 -21.27 -15.88 -29.35
C LYS A 451 -21.93 -16.61 -28.19
N PRO A 452 -23.25 -16.91 -28.30
CA PRO A 452 -23.97 -17.70 -27.32
C PRO A 452 -23.24 -19.02 -27.02
N SER A 453 -23.32 -19.44 -25.75
CA SER A 453 -22.89 -20.76 -25.30
C SER A 453 -23.35 -21.86 -26.27
N MET A 454 -22.48 -22.85 -26.51
CA MET A 454 -22.66 -23.92 -27.50
C MET A 454 -22.68 -23.50 -28.99
N ASN A 455 -22.36 -22.25 -29.31
CA ASN A 455 -22.24 -21.74 -30.68
C ASN A 455 -21.01 -20.85 -30.89
N ARG A 456 -19.89 -21.20 -30.26
CA ARG A 456 -18.65 -20.42 -30.27
C ARG A 456 -17.64 -20.95 -31.29
N VAL A 457 -17.54 -22.26 -31.49
CA VAL A 457 -16.51 -22.91 -32.32
C VAL A 457 -16.83 -22.79 -33.81
N PHE A 458 -15.88 -22.31 -34.64
CA PHE A 458 -16.14 -22.07 -36.07
C PHE A 458 -15.01 -22.41 -37.06
N ASP A 459 -13.76 -22.66 -36.62
CA ASP A 459 -12.65 -23.01 -37.53
C ASP A 459 -11.91 -24.23 -37.00
N MET A 460 -12.37 -25.43 -37.35
CA MET A 460 -11.77 -26.71 -36.90
C MET A 460 -10.94 -27.36 -38.00
N LYS A 461 -9.67 -27.60 -37.72
CA LYS A 461 -8.69 -28.15 -38.68
C LYS A 461 -7.86 -29.27 -38.04
N LYS A 462 -7.44 -30.24 -38.82
CA LYS A 462 -6.39 -31.19 -38.43
C LYS A 462 -5.03 -30.49 -38.37
N SER A 463 -4.04 -31.12 -37.75
CA SER A 463 -2.68 -30.56 -37.65
C SER A 463 -2.00 -30.26 -38.99
N ASP A 464 -2.41 -30.89 -40.10
CA ASP A 464 -1.94 -30.60 -41.46
C ASP A 464 -2.66 -29.40 -42.12
N GLY A 465 -3.57 -28.74 -41.40
CA GLY A 465 -4.38 -27.62 -41.87
C GLY A 465 -5.66 -28.00 -42.60
N THR A 466 -5.92 -29.29 -42.85
CA THR A 466 -7.15 -29.73 -43.51
C THR A 466 -8.38 -29.51 -42.63
N PRO A 467 -9.51 -28.97 -43.17
CA PRO A 467 -10.74 -28.84 -42.40
C PRO A 467 -11.25 -30.20 -41.91
N ILE A 468 -11.79 -30.23 -40.68
CA ILE A 468 -12.43 -31.45 -40.15
C ILE A 468 -13.76 -31.68 -40.88
N ASP A 469 -13.92 -32.85 -41.50
CA ASP A 469 -15.21 -33.29 -42.05
C ASP A 469 -16.17 -33.63 -40.90
N MET A 470 -17.31 -32.94 -40.86
CA MET A 470 -18.31 -33.05 -39.80
C MET A 470 -19.01 -34.42 -39.76
N ASN A 471 -19.03 -35.18 -40.86
CA ASN A 471 -19.69 -36.49 -40.95
C ASN A 471 -18.70 -37.66 -40.85
N ALA A 472 -17.41 -37.43 -41.10
CA ALA A 472 -16.38 -38.45 -40.96
C ALA A 472 -16.17 -38.80 -39.49
N ARG A 473 -15.87 -40.07 -39.19
CA ARG A 473 -15.52 -40.54 -37.85
C ARG A 473 -14.01 -40.55 -37.66
N TYR A 474 -13.60 -40.16 -36.46
CA TYR A 474 -12.22 -40.09 -36.00
C TYR A 474 -12.09 -40.86 -34.69
N LEU A 475 -10.94 -41.49 -34.47
CA LEU A 475 -10.57 -42.06 -33.19
C LEU A 475 -10.06 -40.95 -32.28
N VAL A 476 -10.73 -40.73 -31.16
CA VAL A 476 -10.41 -39.70 -30.17
C VAL A 476 -9.94 -40.37 -28.89
N ALA A 477 -8.78 -39.95 -28.39
CA ALA A 477 -8.26 -40.33 -27.09
C ALA A 477 -8.57 -39.26 -26.03
N THR A 478 -8.94 -39.67 -24.83
CA THR A 478 -9.07 -38.79 -23.67
C THR A 478 -8.77 -39.58 -22.40
N ASN A 479 -8.91 -38.97 -21.23
CA ASN A 479 -8.86 -39.69 -19.96
C ASN A 479 -10.25 -40.18 -19.54
N ASN A 480 -10.32 -41.24 -18.73
CA ASN A 480 -11.57 -41.85 -18.27
C ASN A 480 -12.49 -40.89 -17.51
N PHE A 481 -11.94 -39.89 -16.83
CA PHE A 481 -12.71 -38.83 -16.18
C PHE A 481 -13.52 -38.01 -17.19
N MET A 482 -12.88 -37.42 -18.20
CA MET A 482 -13.59 -36.71 -19.27
C MET A 482 -14.47 -37.66 -20.09
N GLY A 483 -13.96 -38.86 -20.41
CA GLY A 483 -14.67 -39.85 -21.22
C GLY A 483 -15.95 -40.40 -20.58
N THR A 484 -16.17 -40.12 -19.30
CA THR A 484 -17.40 -40.46 -18.56
C THR A 484 -18.21 -39.22 -18.17
N GLY A 485 -17.86 -38.03 -18.69
CA GLY A 485 -18.63 -36.80 -18.53
C GLY A 485 -18.11 -35.83 -17.47
N GLY A 486 -16.96 -36.10 -16.84
CA GLY A 486 -16.31 -35.19 -15.89
C GLY A 486 -16.04 -33.81 -16.49
N ASP A 487 -15.94 -32.77 -15.65
CA ASP A 487 -15.83 -31.35 -16.03
C ASP A 487 -16.98 -30.83 -16.94
N GLY A 488 -18.08 -31.58 -17.05
CA GLY A 488 -19.23 -31.22 -17.87
C GLY A 488 -19.09 -31.60 -19.35
N PHE A 489 -18.12 -32.45 -19.72
CA PHE A 489 -17.94 -32.96 -21.07
C PHE A 489 -18.95 -34.07 -21.43
N THR A 490 -20.24 -33.76 -21.32
CA THR A 490 -21.33 -34.75 -21.42
C THR A 490 -21.46 -35.37 -22.81
N GLU A 491 -20.89 -34.79 -23.87
CA GLU A 491 -20.95 -35.39 -25.20
C GLU A 491 -20.23 -36.75 -25.24
N PHE A 492 -19.22 -36.98 -24.39
CA PHE A 492 -18.62 -38.31 -24.26
C PHE A 492 -19.60 -39.36 -23.74
N THR A 493 -20.64 -38.95 -23.01
CA THR A 493 -21.68 -39.84 -22.46
C THR A 493 -22.86 -40.03 -23.40
N ASP A 494 -22.86 -39.40 -24.57
CA ASP A 494 -23.91 -39.62 -25.57
C ASP A 494 -23.99 -41.12 -25.94
N PRO A 495 -25.19 -41.71 -26.00
CA PRO A 495 -25.36 -43.14 -26.30
C PRO A 495 -24.69 -43.60 -27.60
N ASP A 496 -24.58 -42.74 -28.61
CA ASP A 496 -23.95 -43.07 -29.89
C ASP A 496 -22.41 -43.03 -29.81
N VAL A 497 -21.84 -42.14 -28.99
CA VAL A 497 -20.40 -42.09 -28.70
C VAL A 497 -20.00 -43.27 -27.82
N GLN A 498 -20.77 -43.55 -26.76
CA GLN A 498 -20.53 -44.61 -25.78
C GLN A 498 -20.48 -46.02 -26.38
N LYS A 499 -21.17 -46.27 -27.50
CA LYS A 499 -21.07 -47.55 -28.25
C LYS A 499 -19.63 -47.94 -28.62
N SER A 500 -18.75 -46.96 -28.73
CA SER A 500 -17.35 -47.14 -29.13
C SER A 500 -16.35 -46.89 -28.00
N TYR A 501 -16.82 -46.68 -26.77
CA TYR A 501 -15.97 -46.43 -25.61
C TYR A 501 -15.14 -47.66 -25.27
N ILE A 502 -13.82 -47.48 -25.21
CA ILE A 502 -12.86 -48.49 -24.79
C ILE A 502 -11.92 -47.86 -23.77
N ASP A 503 -11.92 -48.39 -22.56
CA ASP A 503 -10.88 -48.07 -21.57
C ASP A 503 -9.66 -48.97 -21.81
N THR A 504 -8.51 -48.35 -22.09
CA THR A 504 -7.27 -49.08 -22.38
C THR A 504 -6.60 -49.64 -21.13
N GLN A 505 -7.06 -49.25 -19.94
CA GLN A 505 -6.46 -49.54 -18.64
C GLN A 505 -5.03 -48.98 -18.47
N LYS A 506 -4.53 -48.22 -19.44
CA LYS A 506 -3.22 -47.55 -19.34
C LYS A 506 -3.38 -46.25 -18.56
N LEU A 507 -2.62 -46.08 -17.48
CA LEU A 507 -2.61 -44.81 -16.75
C LEU A 507 -2.04 -43.70 -17.62
N VAL A 508 -2.69 -42.52 -17.59
CA VAL A 508 -2.21 -41.32 -18.28
C VAL A 508 -0.80 -40.95 -17.79
N ARG A 509 -0.58 -41.04 -16.47
CA ARG A 509 0.73 -40.78 -15.85
C ARG A 509 1.82 -41.73 -16.35
N ASP A 510 1.51 -43.02 -16.50
CA ASP A 510 2.48 -43.99 -17.00
C ASP A 510 2.83 -43.73 -18.47
N ALA A 511 1.84 -43.32 -19.27
CA ALA A 511 2.10 -42.88 -20.65
C ALA A 511 3.05 -41.66 -20.70
N PHE A 512 2.92 -40.71 -19.76
CA PHE A 512 3.87 -39.59 -19.63
C PHE A 512 5.27 -40.07 -19.25
N ILE A 513 5.39 -40.95 -18.25
CA ILE A 513 6.68 -41.52 -17.82
C ILE A 513 7.36 -42.25 -18.99
N ASP A 514 6.62 -43.09 -19.71
CA ASP A 514 7.14 -43.85 -20.85
C ASP A 514 7.57 -42.92 -21.99
N ALA A 515 6.81 -41.85 -22.26
CA ALA A 515 7.16 -40.86 -23.27
C ALA A 515 8.44 -40.10 -22.92
N VAL A 516 8.61 -39.68 -21.66
CA VAL A 516 9.84 -39.02 -21.18
C VAL A 516 11.04 -39.96 -21.33
N LYS A 517 10.91 -41.22 -20.89
CA LYS A 517 11.98 -42.23 -21.03
C LYS A 517 12.34 -42.50 -22.49
N ALA A 518 11.35 -42.54 -23.38
CA ALA A 518 11.57 -42.80 -24.80
C ALA A 518 12.21 -41.61 -25.52
N GLN A 519 11.85 -40.37 -25.14
CA GLN A 519 12.38 -39.15 -25.74
C GLN A 519 13.76 -38.77 -25.17
N GLY A 520 14.02 -39.05 -23.89
CA GLY A 520 15.21 -38.66 -23.14
C GLY A 520 15.24 -37.16 -22.82
N HIS A 521 15.02 -36.32 -23.83
CA HIS A 521 14.85 -34.88 -23.75
C HIS A 521 13.48 -34.48 -24.28
N ILE A 522 12.68 -33.78 -23.46
CA ILE A 522 11.37 -33.30 -23.87
C ILE A 522 11.39 -31.80 -24.12
N THR A 523 10.69 -31.38 -25.16
CA THR A 523 10.47 -29.98 -25.51
C THR A 523 9.07 -29.84 -26.12
N ALA A 524 8.50 -28.66 -25.98
CA ALA A 524 7.25 -28.28 -26.61
C ALA A 524 7.22 -26.76 -26.80
N LYS A 525 6.26 -26.30 -27.60
CA LYS A 525 6.02 -24.88 -27.85
C LYS A 525 4.52 -24.61 -27.94
N ILE A 526 4.16 -23.35 -27.77
CA ILE A 526 2.86 -22.86 -28.21
C ILE A 526 2.85 -22.88 -29.74
N ASP A 527 1.85 -23.54 -30.30
CA ASP A 527 1.59 -23.57 -31.74
C ASP A 527 0.15 -23.13 -32.08
N ASN A 528 -0.54 -22.51 -31.11
CA ASN A 528 -1.86 -21.87 -31.24
C ASN A 528 -2.96 -22.86 -31.68
N ARG A 529 -2.98 -24.06 -31.08
CA ARG A 529 -4.03 -25.07 -31.37
C ARG A 529 -5.42 -24.61 -30.95
N ILE A 530 -5.47 -23.72 -29.97
CA ILE A 530 -6.70 -23.19 -29.39
C ILE A 530 -6.55 -21.70 -29.42
N SER A 531 -7.43 -21.03 -30.14
CA SER A 531 -7.40 -19.57 -30.17
C SER A 531 -8.82 -19.04 -30.10
N PRO A 532 -9.13 -18.15 -29.13
CA PRO A 532 -10.28 -17.30 -29.33
C PRO A 532 -10.01 -16.53 -30.63
N ALA A 533 -11.03 -16.40 -31.48
CA ALA A 533 -11.06 -15.29 -32.40
C ALA A 533 -10.83 -14.06 -31.53
N THR A 534 -9.66 -13.43 -31.67
CA THR A 534 -9.54 -12.00 -31.41
C THR A 534 -10.84 -11.41 -31.91
N MET A 535 -11.64 -10.86 -30.99
CA MET A 535 -12.97 -10.28 -31.21
C MET A 535 -13.11 -9.95 -32.69
N ILE A 536 -14.02 -10.62 -33.42
CA ILE A 536 -14.28 -10.29 -34.84
C ILE A 536 -14.23 -8.77 -34.93
N ALA A 537 -13.25 -8.28 -35.68
CA ALA A 537 -12.84 -6.88 -35.76
C ALA A 537 -13.90 -5.96 -35.15
N SER A 538 -13.68 -5.55 -33.90
CA SER A 538 -13.94 -4.15 -33.65
C SER A 538 -13.14 -3.42 -34.73
N ASN A 539 -13.74 -2.43 -35.38
CA ASN A 539 -12.95 -1.46 -36.14
C ASN A 539 -12.06 -0.66 -35.19
N GLU A 540 -11.65 -1.19 -34.03
CA GLU A 540 -11.07 -0.48 -32.92
C GLU A 540 -9.89 -1.30 -32.38
N THR A 541 -8.74 -0.66 -32.19
CA THR A 541 -7.57 -1.18 -31.47
C THR A 541 -7.26 -0.25 -30.31
N THR A 542 -6.70 -0.77 -29.22
CA THR A 542 -6.27 0.06 -28.08
C THR A 542 -4.76 0.19 -28.05
N ILE A 543 -4.26 1.41 -27.95
CA ILE A 543 -2.86 1.72 -27.65
C ILE A 543 -2.79 2.28 -26.24
N THR A 544 -1.92 1.72 -25.41
CA THR A 544 -1.73 2.14 -24.03
C THR A 544 -0.39 2.85 -23.88
N VAL A 545 -0.38 4.04 -23.29
CA VAL A 545 0.84 4.72 -22.85
C VAL A 545 0.92 4.63 -21.34
N LEU A 546 1.97 3.98 -20.84
CA LEU A 546 2.30 3.95 -19.42
C LEU A 546 3.42 4.94 -19.14
N ALA A 547 3.29 5.70 -18.06
CA ALA A 547 4.26 6.72 -17.73
C ALA A 547 4.60 6.79 -16.24
N THR A 548 5.89 6.92 -15.96
CA THR A 548 6.42 7.34 -14.66
C THR A 548 6.89 8.79 -14.73
N SER A 549 6.99 9.44 -13.57
CA SER A 549 7.55 10.77 -13.39
C SER A 549 8.10 10.87 -11.96
N ASP A 550 9.11 11.69 -11.75
CA ASP A 550 9.63 12.06 -10.43
C ASP A 550 10.01 10.81 -9.59
N VAL A 551 10.61 9.82 -10.27
CA VAL A 551 10.99 8.53 -9.66
C VAL A 551 12.09 8.74 -8.61
N HIS A 552 12.92 9.77 -8.78
CA HIS A 552 13.90 10.22 -7.79
C HIS A 552 14.89 9.14 -7.31
N GLY A 553 15.29 8.21 -8.18
CA GLY A 553 16.19 7.11 -7.83
C GLY A 553 15.53 6.01 -6.96
N ASN A 554 14.19 5.96 -6.90
CA ASN A 554 13.48 4.85 -6.25
C ASN A 554 13.45 3.65 -7.20
N LEU A 555 14.40 2.73 -7.01
CA LEU A 555 14.52 1.53 -7.85
C LEU A 555 13.76 0.33 -7.26
N VAL A 556 13.97 0.04 -5.97
CA VAL A 556 13.37 -1.09 -5.23
C VAL A 556 12.29 -0.59 -4.25
N PRO A 557 11.40 -1.45 -3.73
CA PRO A 557 10.36 -1.07 -2.77
C PRO A 557 10.91 -0.76 -1.37
N TRP A 558 11.77 0.25 -1.28
CA TRP A 558 12.50 0.63 -0.07
C TRP A 558 12.46 2.14 0.16
N ASP A 559 12.09 2.54 1.37
CA ASP A 559 12.25 3.90 1.85
C ASP A 559 13.57 4.04 2.62
N TYR A 560 14.51 4.75 2.00
CA TYR A 560 15.80 5.05 2.59
C TYR A 560 15.73 5.96 3.82
N SER A 561 14.67 6.74 4.01
CA SER A 561 14.54 7.59 5.19
C SER A 561 14.16 6.77 6.42
N SER A 562 13.23 5.81 6.29
CA SER A 562 12.77 4.99 7.42
C SER A 562 13.49 3.65 7.55
N ALA A 563 14.30 3.28 6.54
CA ALA A 563 14.96 1.98 6.42
C ALA A 563 13.95 0.81 6.46
N LYS A 564 12.87 0.94 5.70
CA LYS A 564 11.78 -0.04 5.63
C LYS A 564 11.27 -0.22 4.21
N GLU A 565 10.59 -1.33 3.99
CA GLU A 565 9.85 -1.55 2.76
C GLU A 565 8.78 -0.48 2.53
N ALA A 566 8.58 -0.11 1.28
CA ALA A 566 7.62 0.91 0.86
C ALA A 566 6.94 0.55 -0.47
N ASN A 567 5.69 0.97 -0.64
CA ASN A 567 4.90 0.76 -1.86
C ASN A 567 5.31 1.76 -2.96
N GLN A 568 6.55 1.64 -3.43
CA GLN A 568 7.15 2.53 -4.43
C GLN A 568 8.25 1.79 -5.22
N GLY A 569 8.86 2.49 -6.17
CA GLY A 569 10.04 2.05 -6.91
C GLY A 569 9.76 1.34 -8.23
N LEU A 570 10.73 1.43 -9.15
CA LEU A 570 10.62 0.84 -10.49
C LEU A 570 10.40 -0.68 -10.51
N ALA A 571 10.87 -1.42 -9.52
CA ALA A 571 10.60 -2.85 -9.42
C ALA A 571 9.08 -3.13 -9.33
N LYS A 572 8.33 -2.33 -8.56
CA LYS A 572 6.86 -2.45 -8.51
C LYS A 572 6.20 -1.97 -9.79
N VAL A 573 6.72 -0.89 -10.37
CA VAL A 573 6.26 -0.42 -11.69
C VAL A 573 6.43 -1.52 -12.74
N ALA A 574 7.55 -2.25 -12.73
CA ALA A 574 7.82 -3.34 -13.67
C ALA A 574 6.78 -4.45 -13.59
N GLY A 575 6.43 -4.91 -12.38
CA GLY A 575 5.37 -5.91 -12.19
C GLY A 575 4.02 -5.46 -12.76
N TYR A 576 3.67 -4.17 -12.62
CA TYR A 576 2.46 -3.62 -13.22
C TYR A 576 2.58 -3.46 -14.75
N VAL A 577 3.73 -3.01 -15.26
CA VAL A 577 3.99 -2.90 -16.70
C VAL A 577 3.85 -4.27 -17.38
N ASP A 578 4.41 -5.32 -16.79
CA ASP A 578 4.34 -6.68 -17.33
C ASP A 578 2.92 -7.24 -17.28
N GLN A 579 2.18 -6.95 -16.21
CA GLN A 579 0.75 -7.25 -16.15
C GLN A 579 0.02 -6.58 -17.33
N VAL A 580 0.19 -5.27 -17.53
CA VAL A 580 -0.49 -4.54 -18.61
C VAL A 580 -0.06 -5.06 -19.98
N ARG A 581 1.22 -5.38 -20.20
CA ARG A 581 1.72 -5.94 -21.47
C ARG A 581 1.15 -7.33 -21.75
N SER A 582 0.88 -8.12 -20.70
CA SER A 582 0.20 -9.43 -20.84
C SER A 582 -1.27 -9.29 -21.23
N GLU A 583 -1.93 -8.21 -20.80
CA GLU A 583 -3.33 -7.90 -21.14
C GLU A 583 -3.46 -7.23 -22.52
N ASN A 584 -2.54 -6.32 -22.85
CA ASN A 584 -2.47 -5.57 -24.09
C ASN A 584 -1.00 -5.42 -24.54
N PRO A 585 -0.56 -6.05 -25.63
CA PRO A 585 0.82 -5.93 -26.09
C PRO A 585 1.16 -4.56 -26.70
N ASN A 586 0.16 -3.71 -26.99
CA ASN A 586 0.33 -2.41 -27.65
C ASN A 586 0.67 -1.29 -26.66
N VAL A 587 1.80 -1.41 -25.96
CA VAL A 587 2.21 -0.48 -24.89
C VAL A 587 3.42 0.37 -25.30
N VAL A 588 3.36 1.67 -25.03
CA VAL A 588 4.53 2.57 -25.00
C VAL A 588 4.84 2.88 -23.53
N LEU A 589 6.10 2.76 -23.13
CA LEU A 589 6.53 3.04 -21.75
C LEU A 589 7.46 4.25 -21.73
N VAL A 590 7.10 5.28 -20.99
CA VAL A 590 7.83 6.56 -20.97
C VAL A 590 8.13 7.02 -19.55
N ASP A 591 9.23 7.73 -19.35
CA ASP A 591 9.53 8.42 -18.10
C ASP A 591 9.59 9.94 -18.34
N ASN A 592 9.01 10.70 -17.40
CA ASN A 592 8.84 12.15 -17.51
C ASN A 592 9.77 12.95 -16.59
N GLY A 593 10.97 12.45 -16.26
CA GLY A 593 12.04 13.24 -15.63
C GLY A 593 12.01 13.26 -14.11
N ASP A 594 13.03 13.89 -13.52
CA ASP A 594 13.39 13.82 -12.09
C ASP A 594 13.62 12.36 -11.63
N THR A 595 14.51 11.68 -12.35
CA THR A 595 14.77 10.24 -12.24
C THR A 595 16.07 9.96 -11.50
N ILE A 596 17.07 10.84 -11.64
CA ILE A 596 18.47 10.56 -11.27
C ILE A 596 18.94 11.31 -10.01
N GLN A 597 18.03 11.86 -9.21
CA GLN A 597 18.36 12.56 -7.96
C GLN A 597 17.28 12.27 -6.92
N GLY A 598 17.64 12.10 -5.65
CA GLY A 598 16.66 12.07 -4.56
C GLY A 598 16.98 11.03 -3.49
N THR A 599 17.10 9.75 -3.87
CA THR A 599 17.50 8.69 -2.94
C THR A 599 19.01 8.64 -2.73
N PRO A 600 19.49 8.01 -1.65
CA PRO A 600 20.89 7.67 -1.50
C PRO A 600 21.47 6.80 -2.62
N LEU A 601 20.62 6.01 -3.30
CA LEU A 601 21.04 5.17 -4.41
C LEU A 601 21.53 6.02 -5.57
N SER A 602 20.75 7.01 -6.01
CA SER A 602 21.21 7.93 -7.06
C SER A 602 22.47 8.67 -6.63
N TYR A 603 22.46 9.27 -5.43
CA TYR A 603 23.64 9.97 -4.90
C TYR A 603 24.92 9.12 -4.92
N TYR A 604 24.83 7.85 -4.50
CA TYR A 604 25.98 6.95 -4.49
C TYR A 604 26.55 6.76 -5.90
N TYR A 605 25.70 6.55 -6.91
CA TYR A 605 26.14 6.34 -8.28
C TYR A 605 26.43 7.63 -9.05
N ASP A 606 26.01 8.79 -8.54
CA ASP A 606 26.37 10.11 -9.06
C ASP A 606 27.73 10.60 -8.56
N LYS A 607 28.07 10.32 -7.29
CA LYS A 607 29.22 10.95 -6.61
C LYS A 607 30.24 9.98 -6.03
N ILE A 608 29.87 8.73 -5.72
CA ILE A 608 30.77 7.78 -5.06
C ILE A 608 31.29 6.75 -6.06
N ASP A 609 30.40 5.97 -6.67
CA ASP A 609 30.73 5.08 -7.78
C ASP A 609 30.34 5.71 -9.11
N THR A 610 31.27 6.50 -9.64
CA THR A 610 31.06 7.19 -10.92
C THR A 610 31.40 6.34 -12.14
N LYS A 611 31.71 5.04 -11.97
CA LYS A 611 32.23 4.16 -13.02
C LYS A 611 31.26 3.06 -13.42
N SER A 612 30.48 2.56 -12.47
CA SER A 612 29.41 1.61 -12.77
C SER A 612 28.35 2.27 -13.65
N GLU A 613 27.75 1.46 -14.50
CA GLU A 613 26.57 1.84 -15.28
C GLU A 613 25.44 2.27 -14.35
N TYR A 614 24.72 3.32 -14.73
CA TYR A 614 23.74 3.93 -13.84
C TYR A 614 22.57 2.98 -13.54
N PRO A 615 22.21 2.77 -12.26
CA PRO A 615 21.22 1.75 -11.88
C PRO A 615 19.82 2.01 -12.46
N MET A 616 19.41 3.28 -12.55
CA MET A 616 18.12 3.64 -13.14
C MET A 616 18.09 3.34 -14.64
N ALA A 617 19.16 3.65 -15.36
CA ALA A 617 19.26 3.35 -16.80
C ALA A 617 19.15 1.85 -17.05
N LYS A 618 19.90 1.05 -16.28
CA LYS A 618 19.91 -0.42 -16.42
C LYS A 618 18.56 -1.06 -16.12
N ALA A 619 17.87 -0.59 -15.08
CA ALA A 619 16.54 -1.08 -14.74
C ALA A 619 15.50 -0.67 -15.81
N MET A 620 15.53 0.59 -16.25
CA MET A 620 14.63 1.08 -17.29
C MET A 620 14.86 0.38 -18.63
N GLY A 621 16.12 0.02 -18.95
CA GLY A 621 16.48 -0.80 -20.11
C GLY A 621 15.87 -2.19 -20.06
N ALA A 622 16.01 -2.86 -18.91
CA ALA A 622 15.39 -4.16 -18.65
C ALA A 622 13.84 -4.11 -18.70
N MET A 623 13.25 -2.98 -18.33
CA MET A 623 11.80 -2.74 -18.45
C MET A 623 11.36 -2.32 -19.87
N HIS A 624 12.30 -2.12 -20.80
CA HIS A 624 12.04 -1.63 -22.15
C HIS A 624 11.29 -0.30 -22.16
N TYR A 625 11.79 0.70 -21.42
CA TYR A 625 11.36 2.09 -21.62
C TYR A 625 11.69 2.55 -23.03
N ASP A 626 10.77 3.28 -23.66
CA ASP A 626 10.96 3.88 -24.97
C ASP A 626 11.66 5.23 -24.87
N THR A 627 11.29 6.05 -23.88
CA THR A 627 11.79 7.43 -23.75
C THR A 627 12.02 7.84 -22.31
N TRP A 628 12.95 8.76 -22.10
CA TRP A 628 13.18 9.48 -20.86
C TRP A 628 13.24 10.99 -21.13
N THR A 629 12.29 11.76 -20.59
CA THR A 629 12.30 13.23 -20.68
C THR A 629 13.13 13.82 -19.55
N LEU A 630 13.96 14.83 -19.84
CA LEU A 630 14.74 15.50 -18.80
C LEU A 630 13.83 16.36 -17.90
N GLY A 631 14.00 16.22 -16.59
CA GLY A 631 13.46 17.12 -15.56
C GLY A 631 14.50 18.12 -15.06
N ASN A 632 14.16 18.83 -13.99
CA ASN A 632 15.06 19.83 -13.41
C ASN A 632 16.18 19.21 -12.58
N HIS A 633 15.90 18.12 -11.88
CA HIS A 633 16.85 17.50 -10.98
C HIS A 633 17.97 16.74 -11.72
N GLU A 634 17.78 16.45 -13.01
CA GLU A 634 18.84 15.96 -13.90
C GLU A 634 20.07 16.89 -13.97
N PHE A 635 19.92 18.18 -13.68
CA PHE A 635 21.00 19.17 -13.73
C PHE A 635 21.73 19.35 -12.38
N ASN A 636 21.25 18.77 -11.27
CA ASN A 636 21.79 19.06 -9.92
C ASN A 636 23.26 18.69 -9.72
N TYR A 637 23.78 17.72 -10.47
CA TYR A 637 25.16 17.25 -10.34
C TYR A 637 26.08 17.75 -11.46
N GLY A 638 25.58 18.63 -12.32
CA GLY A 638 26.28 19.19 -13.46
C GLY A 638 26.30 18.31 -14.71
N LEU A 639 26.66 18.91 -15.85
CA LEU A 639 26.58 18.27 -17.16
C LEU A 639 27.46 17.03 -17.32
N ASP A 640 28.56 16.90 -16.57
CA ASP A 640 29.42 15.71 -16.64
C ASP A 640 28.68 14.46 -16.16
N VAL A 641 27.94 14.58 -15.05
CA VAL A 641 27.10 13.49 -14.53
C VAL A 641 25.93 13.23 -15.47
N LEU A 642 25.22 14.29 -15.88
CA LEU A 642 24.07 14.15 -16.78
C LEU A 642 24.44 13.48 -18.10
N ASN A 643 25.52 13.93 -18.77
CA ASN A 643 25.95 13.33 -20.04
C ASN A 643 26.36 11.86 -19.89
N ARG A 644 26.93 11.47 -18.75
CA ARG A 644 27.23 10.06 -18.46
C ARG A 644 25.94 9.25 -18.35
N VAL A 645 24.95 9.73 -17.61
CA VAL A 645 23.68 8.99 -17.45
C VAL A 645 22.89 8.96 -18.75
N ILE A 646 22.92 10.03 -19.56
CA ILE A 646 22.38 10.05 -20.92
C ILE A 646 23.02 8.93 -21.76
N ALA A 647 24.35 8.79 -21.73
CA ALA A 647 25.03 7.74 -22.48
C ALA A 647 24.62 6.33 -22.01
N ASP A 648 24.40 6.12 -20.71
CA ASP A 648 23.90 4.84 -20.19
C ASP A 648 22.43 4.58 -20.61
N MET A 649 21.58 5.60 -20.64
CA MET A 649 20.19 5.50 -21.13
C MET A 649 20.15 5.14 -22.63
N GLU A 650 20.96 5.81 -23.44
CA GLU A 650 21.08 5.53 -24.88
C GLU A 650 21.62 4.11 -25.14
N LYS A 651 22.58 3.65 -24.32
CA LYS A 651 23.11 2.28 -24.37
C LYS A 651 22.01 1.23 -24.13
N GLU A 652 21.05 1.55 -23.29
CA GLU A 652 19.86 0.72 -23.00
C GLU A 652 18.71 0.92 -24.00
N ASN A 653 18.97 1.62 -25.12
CA ASN A 653 18.00 1.97 -26.19
C ASN A 653 16.83 2.86 -25.73
N ILE A 654 17.06 3.73 -24.75
CA ILE A 654 16.08 4.71 -24.28
C ILE A 654 16.37 6.06 -24.95
N HIS A 655 15.35 6.63 -25.60
CA HIS A 655 15.48 7.94 -26.25
C HIS A 655 15.37 9.08 -25.22
N VAL A 656 16.40 9.91 -25.11
CA VAL A 656 16.42 11.04 -24.17
C VAL A 656 15.83 12.29 -24.82
N LEU A 657 14.81 12.88 -24.19
CA LEU A 657 13.99 13.93 -24.80
C LEU A 657 14.01 15.27 -24.04
N SER A 658 14.14 16.38 -24.77
CA SER A 658 13.88 17.76 -24.30
C SER A 658 13.89 18.75 -25.48
N ALA A 659 12.71 19.10 -25.99
CA ALA A 659 12.56 19.93 -27.18
C ALA A 659 12.84 21.42 -26.95
N ASN A 660 12.77 21.88 -25.70
CA ASN A 660 12.99 23.27 -25.32
C ASN A 660 14.37 23.56 -24.71
N THR A 661 15.24 22.55 -24.59
CA THR A 661 16.62 22.72 -24.11
C THR A 661 17.59 22.81 -25.29
N TYR A 662 18.29 23.93 -25.40
CA TYR A 662 19.20 24.25 -26.49
C TYR A 662 20.62 24.48 -26.00
N LYS A 663 21.59 24.08 -26.81
CA LYS A 663 22.99 24.51 -26.70
C LYS A 663 23.13 25.95 -27.18
N ASP A 664 24.20 26.62 -26.78
CA ASP A 664 24.50 28.00 -27.20
C ASP A 664 24.60 28.20 -28.72
N ASP A 665 24.94 27.15 -29.47
CA ASP A 665 24.98 27.14 -30.93
C ASP A 665 23.60 27.05 -31.62
N GLY A 666 22.53 26.93 -30.84
CA GLY A 666 21.15 26.88 -31.32
C GLY A 666 20.65 25.48 -31.70
N THR A 667 21.45 24.43 -31.48
CA THR A 667 21.00 23.03 -31.62
C THR A 667 20.33 22.52 -30.34
N ASN A 668 19.42 21.53 -30.46
CA ASN A 668 18.84 20.89 -29.28
C ASN A 668 19.91 20.13 -28.49
N PHE A 669 19.78 20.13 -27.15
CA PHE A 669 20.72 19.44 -26.28
C PHE A 669 20.66 17.92 -26.45
N VAL A 670 19.44 17.38 -26.42
CA VAL A 670 19.06 15.98 -26.69
C VAL A 670 17.94 15.95 -27.75
N GLU A 671 17.40 14.78 -28.08
CA GLU A 671 16.34 14.68 -29.10
C GLU A 671 15.09 15.47 -28.68
N PRO A 672 14.38 16.14 -29.60
CA PRO A 672 13.14 16.84 -29.24
C PRO A 672 11.98 15.86 -29.03
N TYR A 673 11.88 14.82 -29.87
CA TYR A 673 10.78 13.87 -29.87
C TYR A 673 11.22 12.49 -30.40
N TYR A 674 10.43 11.46 -30.07
CA TYR A 674 10.56 10.11 -30.59
C TYR A 674 9.22 9.62 -31.17
N ILE A 675 9.24 8.73 -32.18
CA ILE A 675 8.02 8.11 -32.72
C ILE A 675 8.14 6.60 -32.62
N LYS A 676 7.34 5.99 -31.75
CA LYS A 676 7.18 4.53 -31.66
C LYS A 676 6.16 4.06 -32.67
N THR A 677 6.53 3.08 -33.49
CA THR A 677 5.57 2.37 -34.35
C THR A 677 5.11 1.09 -33.65
N ILE A 678 3.80 0.93 -33.51
CA ILE A 678 3.15 -0.27 -32.94
C ILE A 678 2.40 -0.98 -34.05
N THR A 679 2.79 -2.21 -34.35
CA THR A 679 2.10 -3.03 -35.35
C THR A 679 0.90 -3.72 -34.74
N THR A 680 -0.29 -3.34 -35.20
CA THR A 680 -1.56 -3.97 -34.79
C THR A 680 -2.11 -4.85 -35.93
N PRO A 681 -3.06 -5.75 -35.67
CA PRO A 681 -3.75 -6.51 -36.73
C PRO A 681 -4.42 -5.62 -37.80
N MET A 682 -4.74 -4.37 -37.47
CA MET A 682 -5.37 -3.38 -38.35
C MET A 682 -4.35 -2.51 -39.11
N GLY A 683 -3.06 -2.60 -38.78
CA GLY A 683 -1.96 -1.83 -39.36
C GLY A 683 -1.09 -1.15 -38.31
N ASP A 684 -0.05 -0.46 -38.77
CA ASP A 684 0.87 0.26 -37.90
C ASP A 684 0.24 1.55 -37.36
N VAL A 685 0.30 1.75 -36.05
CA VAL A 685 -0.05 3.01 -35.36
C VAL A 685 1.24 3.67 -34.90
N LYS A 686 1.38 4.98 -35.14
CA LYS A 686 2.55 5.77 -34.75
C LYS A 686 2.24 6.68 -33.57
N VAL A 687 2.91 6.43 -32.45
CA VAL A 687 2.82 7.25 -31.23
C VAL A 687 4.02 8.18 -31.16
N GLY A 688 3.78 9.48 -31.32
CA GLY A 688 4.79 10.51 -31.15
C GLY A 688 4.86 11.00 -29.71
N ILE A 689 6.04 10.92 -29.11
CA ILE A 689 6.34 11.42 -27.76
C ILE A 689 7.22 12.67 -27.89
N LEU A 690 6.72 13.82 -27.47
CA LEU A 690 7.48 15.08 -27.39
C LEU A 690 7.91 15.32 -25.94
N GLY A 691 9.19 15.53 -25.69
CA GLY A 691 9.71 15.86 -24.35
C GLY A 691 9.81 17.37 -24.14
N LEU A 692 9.37 17.88 -22.99
CA LEU A 692 9.54 19.27 -22.58
C LEU A 692 9.98 19.35 -21.11
N THR A 693 10.94 20.21 -20.83
CA THR A 693 11.51 20.42 -19.49
C THR A 693 11.12 21.80 -18.99
N THR A 694 10.78 21.97 -17.70
CA THR A 694 10.49 23.30 -17.15
C THR A 694 11.61 24.31 -17.47
N LYS A 695 11.21 25.54 -17.84
CA LYS A 695 12.15 26.58 -18.27
C LYS A 695 12.87 27.26 -17.11
N GLU A 696 12.43 27.01 -15.88
CA GLU A 696 12.85 27.73 -14.68
C GLU A 696 14.07 27.10 -13.98
N ILE A 697 14.74 26.11 -14.59
CA ILE A 697 16.04 25.60 -14.11
C ILE A 697 17.03 26.74 -13.77
N PRO A 698 17.20 27.80 -14.58
CA PRO A 698 18.08 28.92 -14.26
C PRO A 698 17.68 29.73 -13.00
N SER A 699 16.44 29.60 -12.55
CA SER A 699 15.91 30.25 -11.33
C SER A 699 16.24 29.46 -10.06
N TRP A 700 16.69 28.21 -10.18
CA TRP A 700 16.99 27.34 -9.03
C TRP A 700 18.45 26.90 -8.99
N GLU A 701 18.98 26.49 -10.13
CA GLU A 701 20.23 25.74 -10.24
C GLU A 701 21.47 26.65 -10.31
N ASP A 702 22.63 26.12 -9.89
CA ASP A 702 23.91 26.77 -10.10
C ASP A 702 24.22 26.89 -11.61
N LYS A 703 24.58 28.11 -12.04
CA LYS A 703 24.90 28.39 -13.44
C LYS A 703 25.99 27.50 -14.03
N SER A 704 26.92 27.01 -13.21
CA SER A 704 27.98 26.10 -13.65
C SER A 704 27.44 24.72 -14.06
N HIS A 705 26.31 24.29 -13.51
CA HIS A 705 25.73 22.98 -13.76
C HIS A 705 24.97 22.86 -15.09
N TYR A 706 24.57 23.97 -15.69
CA TYR A 706 23.92 24.04 -17.01
C TYR A 706 24.64 24.99 -17.97
N ALA A 707 25.91 25.30 -17.71
CA ALA A 707 26.68 26.23 -18.51
C ALA A 707 26.69 25.82 -19.99
N GLY A 708 26.30 26.75 -20.87
CA GLY A 708 26.18 26.50 -22.31
C GLY A 708 24.80 26.04 -22.78
N LEU A 709 23.83 25.91 -21.86
CA LEU A 709 22.43 25.55 -22.16
C LEU A 709 21.47 26.72 -21.96
N LYS A 710 20.37 26.69 -22.72
CA LYS A 710 19.23 27.61 -22.66
C LYS A 710 17.93 26.83 -22.62
N PHE A 711 16.98 27.30 -21.83
CA PHE A 711 15.67 26.68 -21.66
C PHE A 711 14.61 27.65 -22.18
N ASN A 712 14.02 27.31 -23.33
CA ASN A 712 13.01 28.14 -24.00
C ASN A 712 11.61 27.89 -23.41
N ASP A 713 10.67 28.78 -23.73
CA ASP A 713 9.28 28.68 -23.28
C ASP A 713 8.57 27.43 -23.83
N LEU A 714 7.79 26.78 -22.96
CA LEU A 714 7.18 25.48 -23.24
C LEU A 714 6.04 25.60 -24.27
N VAL A 715 5.26 26.69 -24.23
CA VAL A 715 4.15 26.91 -25.17
C VAL A 715 4.68 27.25 -26.56
N GLU A 716 5.73 28.06 -26.64
CA GLU A 716 6.39 28.41 -27.90
C GLU A 716 7.02 27.19 -28.56
N GLU A 717 7.76 26.37 -27.81
CA GLU A 717 8.41 25.17 -28.33
C GLU A 717 7.41 24.06 -28.67
N ALA A 718 6.35 23.88 -27.89
CA ALA A 718 5.27 22.95 -28.22
C ALA A 718 4.57 23.35 -29.54
N ASN A 719 4.24 24.64 -29.73
CA ASN A 719 3.68 25.14 -30.99
C ASN A 719 4.60 24.93 -32.20
N LYS A 720 5.91 24.89 -31.98
CA LYS A 720 6.91 24.61 -33.02
C LYS A 720 7.05 23.12 -33.32
N TRP A 721 7.07 22.27 -32.31
CA TRP A 721 7.43 20.86 -32.46
C TRP A 721 6.24 19.93 -32.68
N VAL A 722 5.08 20.18 -32.07
CA VAL A 722 3.88 19.33 -32.28
C VAL A 722 3.50 19.21 -33.76
N PRO A 723 3.50 20.30 -34.57
CA PRO A 723 3.24 20.18 -36.01
C PRO A 723 4.28 19.32 -36.74
N LYS A 724 5.55 19.33 -36.31
CA LYS A 724 6.62 18.51 -36.90
C LYS A 724 6.44 17.03 -36.55
N VAL A 725 6.06 16.71 -35.32
CA VAL A 725 5.75 15.33 -34.90
C VAL A 725 4.57 14.78 -35.71
N ARG A 726 3.51 15.57 -35.89
CA ARG A 726 2.38 15.21 -36.77
C ARG A 726 2.80 15.05 -38.22
N ALA A 727 3.61 15.96 -38.75
CA ALA A 727 4.11 15.89 -40.13
C ALA A 727 5.04 14.68 -40.38
N ALA A 728 5.73 14.20 -39.34
CA ALA A 728 6.51 12.96 -39.38
C ALA A 728 5.62 11.69 -39.34
N GLY A 729 4.30 11.84 -39.24
CA GLY A 729 3.31 10.77 -39.39
C GLY A 729 2.76 10.22 -38.08
N ALA A 730 2.88 10.94 -36.95
CA ALA A 730 2.29 10.50 -35.69
C ALA A 730 0.75 10.54 -35.71
N ASP A 731 0.14 9.39 -35.45
CA ASP A 731 -1.31 9.21 -35.31
C ASP A 731 -1.80 9.67 -33.92
N ILE A 732 -0.97 9.44 -32.90
CA ILE A 732 -1.15 9.93 -31.53
C ILE A 732 0.03 10.85 -31.19
N VAL A 733 -0.23 12.00 -30.57
CA VAL A 733 0.81 12.86 -29.99
C VAL A 733 0.61 13.00 -28.50
N VAL A 734 1.57 12.47 -27.75
CA VAL A 734 1.68 12.63 -26.29
C VAL A 734 2.84 13.56 -25.99
N VAL A 735 2.61 14.54 -25.12
CA VAL A 735 3.67 15.41 -24.62
C VAL A 735 4.05 14.95 -23.22
N ALA A 736 5.25 14.41 -23.06
CA ALA A 736 5.87 14.20 -21.75
C ALA A 736 6.49 15.53 -21.32
N MET A 737 5.86 16.20 -20.36
CA MET A 737 6.27 17.52 -19.91
C MET A 737 6.61 17.50 -18.43
N HIS A 738 7.89 17.69 -18.12
CA HIS A 738 8.37 17.83 -16.75
C HIS A 738 8.09 19.26 -16.24
N SER A 739 6.81 19.51 -15.97
CA SER A 739 6.21 20.74 -15.47
C SER A 739 4.81 20.39 -14.97
N GLY A 740 4.27 21.13 -13.99
CA GLY A 740 2.94 20.87 -13.46
C GLY A 740 1.88 21.82 -14.00
N GLU A 741 0.67 21.65 -13.45
CA GLU A 741 -0.41 22.60 -13.63
C GLU A 741 -0.22 23.88 -12.81
N GLU A 742 -0.50 25.02 -13.44
CA GLU A 742 -0.43 26.34 -12.84
C GLU A 742 -1.30 26.44 -11.58
N SER A 743 -0.72 26.98 -10.52
CA SER A 743 -1.33 27.16 -9.20
C SER A 743 -1.22 28.61 -8.71
N PRO A 744 -2.17 29.12 -7.89
CA PRO A 744 -2.05 30.44 -7.25
C PRO A 744 -0.81 30.63 -6.37
N SER A 745 -0.14 29.54 -5.99
CA SER A 745 1.14 29.57 -5.26
C SER A 745 2.31 30.04 -6.10
N ASP A 746 2.22 29.93 -7.42
CA ASP A 746 3.36 30.01 -8.32
C ASP A 746 3.90 31.44 -8.33
N THR A 747 5.18 31.57 -8.00
CA THR A 747 5.85 32.88 -7.91
C THR A 747 6.71 33.19 -9.13
N ILE A 748 6.92 32.17 -9.97
CA ILE A 748 7.65 32.15 -11.23
C ILE A 748 6.89 31.21 -12.20
N PRO A 749 7.03 31.36 -13.52
CA PRO A 749 6.26 30.58 -14.50
C PRO A 749 6.87 29.17 -14.74
N GLU A 750 7.05 28.39 -13.67
CA GLU A 750 7.64 27.04 -13.68
C GLU A 750 6.67 25.94 -14.16
N ASN A 751 5.37 26.17 -13.92
CA ASN A 751 4.27 25.30 -14.31
C ASN A 751 3.60 25.89 -15.55
N GLN A 752 3.44 25.10 -16.62
CA GLN A 752 2.81 25.54 -17.87
C GLN A 752 1.87 24.49 -18.50
N VAL A 753 1.46 23.45 -17.77
CA VAL A 753 0.61 22.37 -18.33
C VAL A 753 -0.70 22.90 -18.90
N LYS A 754 -1.42 23.78 -18.19
CA LYS A 754 -2.68 24.34 -18.68
C LYS A 754 -2.42 25.24 -19.89
N ALA A 755 -1.40 26.09 -19.83
CA ALA A 755 -1.03 26.96 -20.93
C ALA A 755 -0.68 26.18 -22.20
N VAL A 756 0.03 25.05 -22.10
CA VAL A 756 0.35 24.18 -23.24
C VAL A 756 -0.91 23.48 -23.74
N ALA A 757 -1.70 22.87 -22.87
CA ALA A 757 -2.93 22.15 -23.25
C ALA A 757 -3.95 23.07 -23.94
N GLN A 758 -4.06 24.33 -23.49
CA GLN A 758 -5.00 25.33 -24.01
C GLN A 758 -4.43 26.17 -25.15
N GLY A 759 -3.11 26.21 -25.33
CA GLY A 759 -2.41 27.10 -26.26
C GLY A 759 -1.84 26.40 -27.50
N VAL A 760 -1.88 25.07 -27.57
CA VAL A 760 -1.22 24.29 -28.62
C VAL A 760 -2.18 23.30 -29.29
N ASN A 761 -2.28 23.36 -30.62
CA ASN A 761 -3.08 22.42 -31.40
C ASN A 761 -2.33 21.11 -31.67
N GLY A 762 -3.09 20.02 -31.85
CA GLY A 762 -2.55 18.73 -32.30
C GLY A 762 -2.00 17.82 -31.20
N ILE A 763 -2.06 18.22 -29.92
CA ILE A 763 -1.75 17.35 -28.76
C ILE A 763 -2.97 16.47 -28.45
N ASP A 764 -2.76 15.18 -28.17
CA ASP A 764 -3.82 14.30 -27.70
C ASP A 764 -3.82 14.15 -26.17
N ALA A 765 -2.64 14.01 -25.57
CA ALA A 765 -2.49 13.90 -24.13
C ALA A 765 -1.18 14.55 -23.63
N ILE A 766 -1.17 14.94 -22.36
CA ILE A 766 0.02 15.41 -21.66
C ILE A 766 0.25 14.51 -20.44
N ILE A 767 1.48 14.07 -20.27
CA ILE A 767 1.98 13.49 -19.03
C ILE A 767 2.70 14.62 -18.31
N ALA A 768 2.13 15.09 -17.20
CA ALA A 768 2.73 16.09 -16.34
C ALA A 768 3.68 15.45 -15.31
N GLY A 769 4.42 16.28 -14.60
CA GLY A 769 5.38 15.90 -13.56
C GLY A 769 5.72 17.12 -12.70
N HIS A 770 6.88 17.11 -12.03
CA HIS A 770 7.47 18.25 -11.29
C HIS A 770 6.73 18.63 -10.00
N THR A 771 5.39 18.64 -9.98
CA THR A 771 4.61 19.06 -8.81
C THR A 771 4.31 17.93 -7.83
N HIS A 772 4.63 16.69 -8.22
CA HIS A 772 4.30 15.46 -7.50
C HIS A 772 2.79 15.28 -7.24
N ALA A 773 1.95 15.87 -8.09
CA ALA A 773 0.51 15.73 -8.01
C ALA A 773 0.07 14.36 -8.53
N VAL A 774 -1.06 13.87 -8.01
CA VAL A 774 -1.70 12.67 -8.57
C VAL A 774 -2.92 13.14 -9.35
N ILE A 775 -2.76 13.31 -10.66
CA ILE A 775 -3.82 13.72 -11.57
C ILE A 775 -4.32 12.48 -12.30
N GLN A 776 -5.57 12.08 -11.99
CA GLN A 776 -6.20 10.93 -12.65
C GLN A 776 -6.47 11.24 -14.13
N MET A 777 -7.25 12.29 -14.38
CA MET A 777 -7.52 12.83 -15.71
C MET A 777 -8.12 14.22 -15.57
N ASP A 778 -7.41 15.23 -16.02
CA ASP A 778 -7.98 16.54 -16.32
C ASP A 778 -8.14 16.72 -17.83
N THR A 779 -9.11 17.53 -18.25
CA THR A 779 -9.40 17.76 -19.67
C THR A 779 -9.47 19.25 -19.98
N PHE A 780 -8.64 19.68 -20.94
CA PHE A 780 -8.61 21.05 -21.43
C PHE A 780 -9.01 21.12 -22.89
N LYS A 781 -9.50 22.28 -23.32
CA LYS A 781 -9.79 22.58 -24.73
C LYS A 781 -8.63 23.37 -25.33
N ASN A 782 -8.07 22.86 -26.42
CA ASN A 782 -7.09 23.59 -27.21
C ASN A 782 -7.76 24.69 -28.08
N PRO A 783 -6.99 25.52 -28.81
CA PRO A 783 -7.56 26.58 -29.65
C PRO A 783 -8.55 26.11 -30.74
N GLU A 784 -8.47 24.85 -31.17
CA GLU A 784 -9.41 24.22 -32.11
C GLU A 784 -10.65 23.60 -31.43
N GLY A 785 -10.78 23.72 -30.12
CA GLY A 785 -11.88 23.14 -29.34
C GLY A 785 -11.79 21.62 -29.16
N LYS A 786 -10.64 21.01 -29.48
CA LYS A 786 -10.37 19.58 -29.23
C LYS A 786 -9.92 19.37 -27.80
N ASP A 787 -10.30 18.24 -27.23
CA ASP A 787 -9.89 17.84 -25.88
C ASP A 787 -8.42 17.44 -25.86
N VAL A 788 -7.71 17.87 -24.82
CA VAL A 788 -6.38 17.42 -24.42
C VAL A 788 -6.51 16.88 -23.00
N ILE A 789 -6.21 15.59 -22.80
CA ILE A 789 -6.24 15.00 -21.46
C ILE A 789 -4.88 15.10 -20.78
N VAL A 790 -4.87 15.27 -19.46
CA VAL A 790 -3.69 15.47 -18.63
C VAL A 790 -3.70 14.46 -17.48
N THR A 791 -2.56 13.83 -17.22
CA THR A 791 -2.35 12.95 -16.06
C THR A 791 -0.97 13.19 -15.45
N GLU A 792 -0.82 12.93 -14.15
CA GLU A 792 0.43 13.04 -13.40
C GLU A 792 0.53 11.87 -12.41
N PRO A 793 1.62 11.08 -12.43
CA PRO A 793 1.75 9.86 -11.62
C PRO A 793 2.37 10.11 -10.24
N GLY A 794 2.21 11.30 -9.66
CA GLY A 794 2.80 11.61 -8.36
C GLY A 794 4.32 11.54 -8.41
N LYS A 795 4.91 10.67 -7.59
CA LYS A 795 6.37 10.52 -7.44
C LYS A 795 6.79 9.12 -7.00
N TRP A 796 8.09 8.86 -7.09
CA TRP A 796 8.81 7.71 -6.52
C TRP A 796 8.42 6.34 -7.10
N GLY A 797 7.62 6.30 -8.17
CA GLY A 797 6.98 5.06 -8.63
C GLY A 797 5.87 4.58 -7.69
N GLN A 798 5.25 5.48 -6.92
CA GLN A 798 4.05 5.17 -6.13
C GLN A 798 2.79 5.08 -7.01
N TYR A 799 2.80 5.73 -8.16
CA TYR A 799 1.76 5.60 -9.17
C TYR A 799 2.37 5.48 -10.58
N VAL A 800 1.57 4.97 -11.51
CA VAL A 800 1.87 4.93 -12.95
C VAL A 800 0.70 5.56 -13.69
N SER A 801 0.97 6.56 -14.53
CA SER A 801 -0.04 7.14 -15.41
C SER A 801 -0.31 6.16 -16.53
N ARG A 802 -1.55 5.69 -16.65
CA ARG A 802 -2.02 4.85 -17.74
C ARG A 802 -2.97 5.67 -18.60
N ILE A 803 -2.65 5.81 -19.88
CA ILE A 803 -3.47 6.46 -20.89
C ILE A 803 -3.86 5.43 -21.93
N ASP A 804 -5.15 5.16 -22.08
CA ASP A 804 -5.67 4.24 -23.08
C ASP A 804 -6.32 5.04 -24.21
N PHE A 805 -5.82 4.84 -25.43
CA PHE A 805 -6.37 5.38 -26.68
C PHE A 805 -7.05 4.26 -27.45
N ASN A 806 -8.36 4.37 -27.66
CA ASN A 806 -9.10 3.47 -28.56
C ASN A 806 -9.16 4.12 -29.94
N LEU A 807 -8.72 3.40 -30.96
CA LEU A 807 -8.57 3.92 -32.32
C LEU A 807 -9.25 3.08 -33.36
N SER A 808 -9.89 3.74 -34.31
CA SER A 808 -10.44 3.14 -35.52
C SER A 808 -9.80 3.68 -36.79
N LYS A 809 -10.12 3.07 -37.92
CA LYS A 809 -9.80 3.63 -39.24
C LYS A 809 -11.03 4.30 -39.83
N ASP A 810 -10.86 5.53 -40.32
CA ASP A 810 -11.87 6.22 -41.09
C ASP A 810 -12.09 5.59 -42.48
N GLU A 811 -13.06 6.11 -43.23
CA GLU A 811 -13.41 5.63 -44.58
C GLU A 811 -12.23 5.67 -45.59
N ASN A 812 -11.20 6.47 -45.30
CA ASN A 812 -9.98 6.59 -46.12
C ASN A 812 -8.81 5.76 -45.58
N GLY A 813 -9.03 4.97 -44.52
CA GLY A 813 -8.03 4.11 -43.89
C GLY A 813 -7.07 4.84 -42.94
N LYS A 814 -7.35 6.10 -42.56
CA LYS A 814 -6.55 6.88 -41.61
C LYS A 814 -6.99 6.60 -40.18
N TRP A 815 -6.04 6.53 -39.25
CA TRP A 815 -6.33 6.36 -37.83
C TRP A 815 -7.08 7.56 -37.23
N THR A 816 -8.10 7.25 -36.43
CA THR A 816 -8.91 8.18 -35.65
C THR A 816 -8.98 7.71 -34.21
N ILE A 817 -8.77 8.62 -33.25
CA ILE A 817 -8.96 8.33 -31.81
C ILE A 817 -10.45 8.46 -31.51
N ASP A 818 -11.12 7.35 -31.22
CA ASP A 818 -12.54 7.31 -30.89
C ASP A 818 -12.78 7.74 -29.44
N SER A 819 -11.90 7.31 -28.55
CA SER A 819 -11.91 7.71 -27.15
C SER A 819 -10.51 7.65 -26.55
N LYS A 820 -10.29 8.47 -25.52
CA LYS A 820 -9.07 8.48 -24.72
C LYS A 820 -9.43 8.69 -23.26
N THR A 821 -8.77 7.94 -22.39
CA THR A 821 -8.95 8.03 -20.93
C THR A 821 -7.61 7.93 -20.26
N SER A 822 -7.46 8.55 -19.09
CA SER A 822 -6.28 8.36 -18.24
C SER A 822 -6.64 8.07 -16.80
N LYS A 823 -5.70 7.44 -16.08
CA LYS A 823 -5.72 7.27 -14.63
C LYS A 823 -4.29 7.18 -14.08
N ALA A 824 -4.10 7.64 -12.85
CA ALA A 824 -2.87 7.41 -12.09
C ALA A 824 -3.08 6.19 -11.18
N VAL A 825 -2.45 5.07 -11.55
CA VAL A 825 -2.64 3.75 -10.91
C VAL A 825 -1.66 3.59 -9.77
N ALA A 826 -2.15 3.38 -8.55
CA ALA A 826 -1.32 3.22 -7.36
C ALA A 826 -0.56 1.88 -7.36
N MET A 827 0.74 1.91 -7.08
CA MET A 827 1.60 0.75 -6.87
C MET A 827 1.45 0.23 -5.43
N GLY A 828 0.21 -0.08 -5.04
CA GLY A 828 -0.13 -0.57 -3.71
C GLY A 828 0.44 -1.96 -3.40
N SER A 829 0.13 -2.49 -2.22
CA SER A 829 0.63 -3.80 -1.76
C SER A 829 0.19 -4.98 -2.64
N SER A 830 -0.85 -4.82 -3.46
CA SER A 830 -1.30 -5.83 -4.42
C SER A 830 -0.39 -5.99 -5.63
N VAL A 831 0.35 -4.94 -6.02
CA VAL A 831 1.32 -4.99 -7.11
C VAL A 831 2.63 -5.55 -6.55
N GLN A 832 3.04 -6.73 -7.04
CA GLN A 832 4.31 -7.34 -6.65
C GLN A 832 5.47 -6.69 -7.42
N PRO A 833 6.64 -6.52 -6.79
CA PRO A 833 7.83 -6.13 -7.51
C PRO A 833 8.24 -7.22 -8.52
N ASP A 834 8.77 -6.81 -9.66
CA ASP A 834 9.37 -7.74 -10.62
C ASP A 834 10.70 -8.28 -10.06
N GLU A 835 10.80 -9.61 -9.98
CA GLU A 835 11.94 -10.31 -9.40
C GLU A 835 13.23 -10.13 -10.23
N ASN A 836 13.14 -9.94 -11.55
CA ASN A 836 14.32 -9.70 -12.38
C ASN A 836 14.90 -8.31 -12.11
N ILE A 837 14.04 -7.29 -11.97
CA ILE A 837 14.46 -5.94 -11.58
C ILE A 837 15.02 -5.93 -10.15
N MET A 838 14.43 -6.70 -9.23
CA MET A 838 14.96 -6.85 -7.87
C MET A 838 16.38 -7.44 -7.87
N GLN A 839 16.60 -8.55 -8.61
CA GLN A 839 17.92 -9.18 -8.74
C GLN A 839 18.94 -8.26 -9.43
N LEU A 840 18.50 -7.51 -10.45
CA LEU A 840 19.33 -6.54 -11.14
C LEU A 840 19.76 -5.39 -10.19
N ALA A 841 18.84 -4.95 -9.33
CA ALA A 841 19.05 -3.85 -8.40
C ALA A 841 19.87 -4.23 -7.16
N GLU A 842 19.89 -5.51 -6.77
CA GLU A 842 20.53 -6.02 -5.55
C GLU A 842 21.98 -5.53 -5.35
N PRO A 843 22.93 -5.70 -6.30
CA PRO A 843 24.30 -5.23 -6.09
C PRO A 843 24.38 -3.71 -5.91
N TYR A 844 23.50 -2.96 -6.56
CA TYR A 844 23.45 -1.51 -6.43
C TYR A 844 22.95 -1.09 -5.04
N GLN A 845 21.90 -1.77 -4.57
CA GLN A 845 21.29 -1.58 -3.26
C GLN A 845 22.27 -1.90 -2.14
N GLU A 846 22.96 -3.04 -2.20
CA GLU A 846 23.91 -3.48 -1.17
C GLU A 846 25.06 -2.48 -0.98
N ALA A 847 25.66 -2.01 -2.08
CA ALA A 847 26.73 -1.02 -2.04
C ALA A 847 26.26 0.30 -1.42
N THR A 848 25.05 0.73 -1.78
CA THR A 848 24.41 1.93 -1.24
C THR A 848 24.14 1.79 0.25
N LEU A 849 23.48 0.70 0.69
CA LEU A 849 23.14 0.46 2.09
C LEU A 849 24.40 0.39 2.97
N LYS A 850 25.47 -0.22 2.46
CA LYS A 850 26.77 -0.26 3.14
C LYS A 850 27.36 1.15 3.32
N TYR A 851 27.26 2.00 2.30
CA TYR A 851 27.74 3.39 2.39
C TYR A 851 26.94 4.20 3.40
N VAL A 852 25.60 4.18 3.30
CA VAL A 852 24.75 5.02 4.15
C VAL A 852 24.73 4.56 5.62
N GLY A 853 24.98 3.28 5.87
CA GLY A 853 25.15 2.72 7.22
C GLY A 853 26.42 3.18 7.94
N THR A 854 27.27 3.99 7.32
CA THR A 854 28.49 4.51 7.95
C THR A 854 28.14 5.40 9.14
N LYS A 855 28.60 5.01 10.33
CA LYS A 855 28.47 5.82 11.55
C LYS A 855 29.28 7.12 11.43
N ILE A 856 28.63 8.24 11.74
CA ILE A 856 29.21 9.59 11.73
C ILE A 856 29.21 10.25 13.12
N GLY A 857 28.47 9.71 14.10
CA GLY A 857 28.47 10.20 15.48
C GLY A 857 27.43 9.49 16.34
N THR A 858 27.02 10.14 17.43
CA THR A 858 26.01 9.64 18.38
C THR A 858 25.04 10.76 18.79
N ALA A 859 23.75 10.48 18.88
CA ALA A 859 22.72 11.38 19.41
C ALA A 859 22.35 10.98 20.84
N SER A 860 22.34 11.92 21.77
CA SER A 860 22.00 11.67 23.18
C SER A 860 20.49 11.52 23.44
N GLY A 861 19.67 11.99 22.50
CA GLY A 861 18.21 11.85 22.47
C GLY A 861 17.68 12.08 21.05
N ASP A 862 16.35 12.06 20.90
CA ASP A 862 15.71 12.09 19.57
C ASP A 862 15.62 13.51 19.00
N PHE A 863 15.98 13.67 17.73
CA PHE A 863 15.69 14.83 16.90
C PHE A 863 14.57 14.46 15.94
N LEU A 864 13.38 15.04 16.12
CA LEU A 864 12.20 14.66 15.35
C LEU A 864 11.71 15.84 14.51
N GLY A 865 11.46 15.62 13.22
CA GLY A 865 10.81 16.58 12.33
C GLY A 865 9.30 16.71 12.55
N LYS A 866 8.71 15.83 13.37
CA LYS A 866 7.30 15.93 13.75
C LYS A 866 7.03 17.29 14.41
N ASP A 867 5.96 17.95 13.99
CA ASP A 867 5.51 19.27 14.45
C ASP A 867 6.36 20.49 14.04
N GLN A 868 7.41 20.33 13.24
CA GLN A 868 8.27 21.46 12.83
C GLN A 868 7.52 22.58 12.08
N LEU A 869 6.32 22.30 11.56
CA LEU A 869 5.48 23.30 10.90
C LEU A 869 4.75 24.24 11.89
N THR A 870 4.67 23.89 13.17
CA THR A 870 3.86 24.65 14.15
C THR A 870 4.62 25.02 15.42
N LYS A 871 5.80 24.44 15.65
CA LYS A 871 6.71 24.81 16.74
C LYS A 871 8.16 24.53 16.36
N GLU A 872 9.06 25.12 17.14
CA GLU A 872 10.50 24.85 17.06
C GLU A 872 10.82 23.42 17.48
N THR A 873 11.80 22.82 16.81
CA THR A 873 12.25 21.44 17.05
C THR A 873 13.77 21.38 17.10
N ALA A 874 14.30 20.42 17.86
CA ALA A 874 15.74 20.23 17.95
C ALA A 874 16.38 19.91 16.58
N LEU A 875 15.60 19.30 15.67
CA LEU A 875 16.06 18.99 14.31
C LEU A 875 16.29 20.25 13.48
N MET A 876 15.30 21.16 13.46
CA MET A 876 15.43 22.44 12.76
C MET A 876 16.52 23.34 13.36
N ASP A 877 16.68 23.29 14.69
CA ASP A 877 17.77 23.98 15.37
C ASP A 877 19.13 23.39 14.99
N LEU A 878 19.26 22.07 14.84
CA LEU A 878 20.49 21.44 14.38
C LEU A 878 20.88 21.91 12.97
N ILE A 879 19.94 21.91 12.01
CA ILE A 879 20.18 22.37 10.63
C ILE A 879 20.69 23.82 10.65
N ASN A 880 19.95 24.72 11.31
CA ASN A 880 20.32 26.13 11.37
C ASN A 880 21.65 26.38 12.12
N LYS A 881 21.91 25.62 13.18
CA LYS A 881 23.14 25.70 13.96
C LYS A 881 24.36 25.30 13.13
N VAL A 882 24.23 24.25 12.31
CA VAL A 882 25.27 23.84 11.36
C VAL A 882 25.50 24.91 10.30
N GLN A 883 24.43 25.41 9.68
CA GLN A 883 24.53 26.46 8.66
C GLN A 883 25.26 27.70 9.23
N LYS A 884 24.79 28.21 10.37
CA LYS A 884 25.40 29.35 11.06
C LYS A 884 26.87 29.10 11.44
N TYR A 885 27.21 27.89 11.89
CA TYR A 885 28.56 27.51 12.29
C TYR A 885 29.56 27.62 11.12
N TYR A 886 29.23 27.03 9.96
CA TYR A 886 30.14 27.05 8.80
C TYR A 886 30.17 28.41 8.10
N ALA A 887 29.03 29.07 7.96
CA ALA A 887 28.96 30.37 7.31
C ALA A 887 29.49 31.52 8.18
N LYS A 888 29.65 31.28 9.49
CA LYS A 888 30.09 32.29 10.49
C LYS A 888 29.20 33.53 10.50
N THR A 889 27.89 33.33 10.41
CA THR A 889 26.88 34.40 10.31
C THR A 889 26.23 34.73 11.65
N ASP A 890 25.57 35.88 11.73
CA ASP A 890 24.79 36.30 12.91
C ASP A 890 23.53 35.45 13.06
N LEU A 891 22.87 35.14 11.95
CA LEU A 891 21.59 34.44 11.87
C LEU A 891 21.63 33.33 10.82
N SER A 892 20.64 32.44 10.84
CA SER A 892 20.44 31.40 9.82
C SER A 892 18.96 31.25 9.53
N ILE A 893 18.63 30.95 8.27
CA ILE A 893 17.28 30.63 7.83
C ILE A 893 17.31 29.26 7.16
N ALA A 894 16.37 28.39 7.53
CA ALA A 894 16.16 27.09 6.89
C ALA A 894 14.67 26.74 6.87
N ALA A 895 14.27 25.93 5.89
CA ALA A 895 12.92 25.39 5.78
C ALA A 895 12.85 23.94 6.28
N PRO A 896 11.69 23.48 6.77
CA PRO A 896 11.45 22.08 7.04
C PRO A 896 11.34 21.32 5.71
N LEU A 897 12.25 20.37 5.49
CA LEU A 897 12.34 19.62 4.23
C LEU A 897 11.55 18.30 4.26
N SER A 898 11.36 17.72 5.43
CA SER A 898 10.60 16.48 5.60
C SER A 898 10.05 16.37 7.03
N SER A 899 8.73 16.17 7.16
CA SER A 899 8.04 15.97 8.45
C SER A 899 8.29 14.59 9.07
N THR A 900 8.79 13.64 8.29
CA THR A 900 9.14 12.28 8.72
C THR A 900 10.62 12.12 9.06
N ALA A 901 11.44 13.15 8.81
CA ALA A 901 12.85 13.13 9.15
C ALA A 901 13.06 12.95 10.66
N GLN A 902 13.99 12.07 11.01
CA GLN A 902 14.34 11.80 12.39
C GLN A 902 15.81 11.39 12.53
N ILE A 903 16.42 11.78 13.65
CA ILE A 903 17.67 11.22 14.15
C ILE A 903 17.33 10.67 15.53
N LEU A 904 17.23 9.35 15.65
CA LEU A 904 16.88 8.72 16.91
C LEU A 904 18.09 8.67 17.85
N LYS A 905 17.82 8.58 19.16
CA LYS A 905 18.85 8.36 20.17
C LYS A 905 19.71 7.14 19.82
N GLY A 906 21.03 7.29 19.85
CA GLY A 906 21.97 6.23 19.53
C GLY A 906 22.96 6.64 18.44
N ASP A 907 23.34 5.69 17.61
CA ASP A 907 24.30 5.94 16.52
C ASP A 907 23.66 6.78 15.43
N VAL A 908 24.40 7.80 14.97
CA VAL A 908 24.02 8.64 13.82
C VAL A 908 24.82 8.19 12.63
N THR A 909 24.16 8.00 11.49
CA THR A 909 24.68 7.47 10.24
C THR A 909 24.55 8.49 9.10
N ILE A 910 25.15 8.20 7.95
CA ILE A 910 24.94 9.00 6.72
C ILE A 910 23.47 8.94 6.29
N GLN A 911 22.81 7.79 6.47
CA GLN A 911 21.38 7.61 6.16
C GLN A 911 20.50 8.64 6.90
N ASP A 912 20.78 8.86 8.19
CA ASP A 912 20.05 9.85 8.99
C ASP A 912 20.20 11.27 8.38
N MET A 913 21.40 11.62 7.88
CA MET A 913 21.62 12.93 7.26
C MET A 913 20.93 13.07 5.91
N MET A 914 20.87 11.99 5.13
CA MET A 914 20.14 11.97 3.87
C MET A 914 18.63 12.07 4.08
N SER A 915 18.09 11.51 5.18
CA SER A 915 16.70 11.71 5.60
C SER A 915 16.40 13.16 6.00
N VAL A 916 17.33 13.80 6.72
CA VAL A 916 17.14 15.14 7.28
C VAL A 916 17.26 16.24 6.22
N TYR A 917 18.24 16.12 5.32
CA TYR A 917 18.49 17.12 4.28
C TYR A 917 18.54 16.44 2.91
N VAL A 918 17.39 16.34 2.25
CA VAL A 918 17.18 15.57 1.00
C VAL A 918 17.70 16.25 -0.26
N PHE A 919 18.11 17.53 -0.18
CA PHE A 919 18.57 18.32 -1.32
C PHE A 919 20.08 18.57 -1.29
N GLU A 920 20.70 18.67 -2.47
CA GLU A 920 22.13 18.94 -2.65
C GLU A 920 22.49 20.42 -2.58
N ASN A 921 21.83 21.15 -1.67
CA ASN A 921 21.97 22.59 -1.59
C ASN A 921 23.33 23.00 -1.06
N TYR A 922 23.91 24.02 -1.67
CA TYR A 922 25.04 24.76 -1.12
C TYR A 922 24.57 25.85 -0.17
N LEU A 923 25.45 26.21 0.76
CA LEU A 923 25.23 27.27 1.73
C LEU A 923 25.86 28.60 1.28
N TYR A 924 25.09 29.68 1.38
CA TYR A 924 25.52 31.06 1.23
C TYR A 924 25.34 31.84 2.54
N GLY A 925 26.26 32.75 2.83
CA GLY A 925 26.07 33.80 3.82
C GLY A 925 25.90 35.13 3.11
N ILE A 926 24.80 35.86 3.39
CA ILE A 926 24.54 37.18 2.79
C ILE A 926 24.26 38.24 3.85
N LYS A 927 24.44 39.52 3.52
CA LYS A 927 23.97 40.62 4.37
C LYS A 927 22.50 40.94 4.10
N MET A 928 21.73 41.08 5.18
CA MET A 928 20.34 41.57 5.17
C MET A 928 20.19 42.74 6.14
N THR A 929 19.42 43.76 5.77
CA THR A 929 18.97 44.76 6.75
C THR A 929 17.84 44.19 7.63
N GLY A 930 17.58 44.78 8.79
CA GLY A 930 16.49 44.35 9.67
C GLY A 930 15.13 44.44 8.98
N LYS A 931 14.94 45.41 8.08
CA LYS A 931 13.74 45.49 7.23
C LYS A 931 13.65 44.27 6.29
N GLN A 932 14.72 43.96 5.57
CA GLN A 932 14.76 42.83 4.64
C GLN A 932 14.51 41.50 5.36
N LEU A 933 15.10 41.34 6.55
CA LEU A 933 14.89 40.18 7.41
C LEU A 933 13.43 40.06 7.85
N LYS A 934 12.78 41.16 8.28
CA LYS A 934 11.37 41.16 8.65
C LYS A 934 10.47 40.83 7.45
N ASP A 935 10.71 41.46 6.30
CA ASP A 935 9.96 41.23 5.07
C ASP A 935 10.06 39.75 4.62
N TRP A 936 11.24 39.14 4.74
CA TRP A 936 11.45 37.70 4.49
C TRP A 936 10.56 36.83 5.37
N MET A 937 10.52 37.13 6.67
CA MET A 937 9.72 36.37 7.64
C MET A 937 8.22 36.59 7.45
N GLU A 938 7.80 37.79 7.05
CA GLU A 938 6.40 38.06 6.66
C GLU A 938 6.01 37.28 5.41
N TRP A 939 6.93 37.12 4.44
CA TRP A 939 6.71 36.30 3.25
C TRP A 939 6.59 34.80 3.58
N SER A 940 7.39 34.31 4.54
CA SER A 940 7.28 32.95 5.08
C SER A 940 5.93 32.74 5.79
N ALA A 941 5.51 33.70 6.62
CA ALA A 941 4.30 33.61 7.44
C ALA A 941 2.99 33.49 6.63
N ARG A 942 3.00 33.75 5.31
CA ARG A 942 1.87 33.50 4.39
C ARG A 942 1.42 32.05 4.36
N TYR A 943 2.30 31.13 4.74
CA TYR A 943 2.02 29.70 4.81
C TYR A 943 0.76 29.38 5.64
N TYR A 944 0.50 30.15 6.69
CA TYR A 944 -0.62 29.89 7.61
C TYR A 944 -1.91 30.60 7.22
N GLN A 945 -3.03 29.92 7.44
CA GLN A 945 -4.36 30.52 7.41
C GLN A 945 -4.49 31.58 8.52
N GLN A 946 -5.07 32.74 8.20
CA GLN A 946 -5.40 33.76 9.23
C GLN A 946 -6.48 33.21 10.17
N VAL A 947 -6.29 33.34 11.49
CA VAL A 947 -7.29 32.96 12.49
C VAL A 947 -8.25 34.11 12.78
N LYS A 948 -9.51 33.78 13.05
CA LYS A 948 -10.58 34.70 13.45
C LYS A 948 -10.96 34.52 14.92
N SER A 949 -10.69 33.36 15.50
CA SER A 949 -10.94 33.01 16.89
C SER A 949 -9.71 32.35 17.52
N PRO A 950 -9.47 32.52 18.84
CA PRO A 950 -8.43 31.78 19.57
C PRO A 950 -8.60 30.26 19.49
N ASP A 951 -9.80 29.76 19.23
CA ASP A 951 -10.11 28.33 19.10
C ASP A 951 -9.77 27.75 17.72
N ASP A 952 -9.49 28.60 16.73
CA ASP A 952 -9.18 28.13 15.37
C ASP A 952 -7.91 27.26 15.37
N PRO A 953 -7.86 26.21 14.54
CA PRO A 953 -6.66 25.39 14.42
C PRO A 953 -5.58 26.13 13.61
N ILE A 954 -4.31 25.97 14.01
CA ILE A 954 -3.18 26.41 13.18
C ILE A 954 -3.10 25.48 11.99
N THR A 955 -3.43 26.00 10.82
CA THR A 955 -3.46 25.24 9.58
C THR A 955 -2.80 26.02 8.46
N LYS A 956 -2.31 25.29 7.47
CA LYS A 956 -1.83 25.83 6.21
C LYS A 956 -2.95 26.56 5.47
N ASP A 957 -2.65 27.67 4.82
CA ASP A 957 -3.61 28.37 3.94
C ASP A 957 -3.97 27.44 2.76
N LYS A 958 -5.25 27.10 2.64
CA LYS A 958 -5.73 26.15 1.62
C LYS A 958 -5.77 26.74 0.22
N THR A 959 -5.87 28.06 0.11
CA THR A 959 -5.96 28.76 -1.18
C THR A 959 -4.58 28.91 -1.78
N LEU A 960 -3.60 29.31 -0.97
CA LEU A 960 -2.21 29.42 -1.41
C LEU A 960 -1.51 28.07 -1.45
N ASN A 961 -1.85 27.13 -0.53
CA ASN A 961 -1.27 25.79 -0.45
C ASN A 961 0.27 25.73 -0.59
N ILE A 962 0.98 26.70 -0.01
CA ILE A 962 2.44 26.89 -0.16
C ILE A 962 3.22 25.63 0.26
N PRO A 963 4.06 25.01 -0.59
CA PRO A 963 4.85 23.83 -0.19
C PRO A 963 5.65 24.02 1.10
N ASP A 964 5.79 22.96 1.91
CA ASP A 964 6.42 23.04 3.25
C ASP A 964 7.86 23.55 3.21
N TYR A 965 8.61 23.20 2.16
CA TYR A 965 9.96 23.71 1.93
C TYR A 965 10.02 25.22 1.64
N ASN A 966 8.87 25.91 1.55
CA ASN A 966 8.74 27.37 1.48
C ASN A 966 8.21 28.01 2.79
N LEU A 967 8.27 27.29 3.91
CA LEU A 967 8.09 27.82 5.27
C LEU A 967 9.46 28.01 5.95
N ASP A 968 10.06 29.17 5.78
CA ASP A 968 11.36 29.49 6.39
C ASP A 968 11.25 29.80 7.90
N GLN A 969 12.18 29.25 8.68
CA GLN A 969 12.36 29.48 10.12
C GLN A 969 13.66 30.23 10.37
N LEU A 970 13.60 31.27 11.20
CA LEU A 970 14.74 32.11 11.53
C LEU A 970 15.37 31.69 12.86
N TYR A 971 16.66 31.38 12.83
CA TYR A 971 17.44 30.97 13.97
C TYR A 971 18.40 32.07 14.44
N GLY A 972 18.47 32.27 15.76
CA GLY A 972 19.29 33.32 16.39
C GLY A 972 18.57 34.64 16.67
N ALA A 973 17.27 34.73 16.35
CA ALA A 973 16.41 35.88 16.64
C ALA A 973 15.09 35.40 17.27
N SER A 974 14.60 36.08 18.30
CA SER A 974 13.31 35.74 18.91
C SER A 974 12.15 36.50 18.26
N TYR A 975 11.03 35.85 17.96
CA TYR A 975 9.84 36.47 17.35
C TYR A 975 8.54 35.70 17.61
N THR A 976 7.39 36.34 17.37
CA THR A 976 6.07 35.70 17.40
C THR A 976 5.36 35.92 16.07
N ILE A 977 4.76 34.85 15.53
CA ILE A 977 3.87 34.91 14.36
C ILE A 977 2.42 35.09 14.87
N ASP A 978 1.87 36.29 14.73
CA ASP A 978 0.48 36.61 15.10
C ASP A 978 -0.48 36.31 13.95
N LEU A 979 -1.18 35.18 14.04
CA LEU A 979 -2.13 34.76 13.01
C LEU A 979 -3.46 35.53 13.03
N THR A 980 -3.69 36.40 14.01
CA THR A 980 -4.85 37.31 13.98
C THR A 980 -4.65 38.45 12.99
N GLN A 981 -3.39 38.73 12.62
CA GLN A 981 -3.05 39.80 11.70
C GLN A 981 -3.07 39.33 10.23
N PRO A 982 -3.40 40.24 9.29
CA PRO A 982 -3.27 39.95 7.87
C PRO A 982 -1.81 39.68 7.51
N VAL A 983 -1.61 38.92 6.42
CA VAL A 983 -0.30 38.71 5.80
C VAL A 983 0.43 40.05 5.62
N GLY A 984 1.73 40.07 5.94
CA GLY A 984 2.56 41.28 5.89
C GLY A 984 2.61 42.06 7.21
N ASN A 985 1.85 41.66 8.23
CA ASN A 985 1.87 42.25 9.57
C ASN A 985 1.86 41.22 10.71
N ARG A 986 2.32 39.99 10.44
CA ARG A 986 2.25 38.86 11.38
C ARG A 986 3.48 38.76 12.29
N ILE A 987 4.64 39.25 11.88
CA ILE A 987 5.90 39.10 12.63
C ILE A 987 6.00 40.18 13.71
N LYS A 988 5.84 39.76 14.97
CA LYS A 988 5.87 40.61 16.17
C LYS A 988 7.06 40.30 17.05
N ASN A 989 7.46 41.30 17.86
CA ASN A 989 8.51 41.18 18.87
C ASN A 989 9.84 40.60 18.35
N LEU A 990 10.22 40.91 17.10
CA LEU A 990 11.48 40.46 16.51
C LEU A 990 12.67 41.09 17.24
N THR A 991 13.49 40.25 17.89
CA THR A 991 14.66 40.67 18.65
C THR A 991 15.88 39.81 18.35
N VAL A 992 17.07 40.39 18.36
CA VAL A 992 18.35 39.68 18.28
C VAL A 992 19.14 40.01 19.54
N ASN A 993 19.60 39.00 20.28
CA ASN A 993 20.26 39.16 21.58
C ASN A 993 19.44 40.03 22.57
N GLY A 994 18.12 39.88 22.58
CA GLY A 994 17.19 40.63 23.43
C GLY A 994 16.96 42.09 23.02
N LYS A 995 17.53 42.56 21.91
CA LYS A 995 17.33 43.92 21.39
C LYS A 995 16.35 43.91 20.23
N PRO A 996 15.34 44.80 20.19
CA PRO A 996 14.47 44.96 19.03
C PRO A 996 15.26 45.22 17.75
N VAL A 997 14.91 44.51 16.68
CA VAL A 997 15.51 44.70 15.36
C VAL A 997 14.94 45.97 14.73
N LYS A 998 15.82 46.88 14.31
CA LYS A 998 15.47 48.08 13.55
C LYS A 998 15.65 47.84 12.05
N ASP A 999 14.91 48.61 11.25
CA ASP A 999 14.93 48.49 9.79
C ASP A 999 16.34 48.62 9.17
N ASP A 1000 17.20 49.44 9.78
CA ASP A 1000 18.56 49.77 9.35
C ASP A 1000 19.66 48.92 9.99
N ASP A 1001 19.34 48.06 10.96
CA ASP A 1001 20.29 47.10 11.50
C ASP A 1001 20.78 46.17 10.37
N VAL A 1002 22.04 45.74 10.38
CA VAL A 1002 22.60 44.85 9.35
C VAL A 1002 23.07 43.56 9.99
N PHE A 1003 22.59 42.43 9.48
CA PHE A 1003 22.95 41.09 9.92
C PHE A 1003 23.56 40.31 8.76
N THR A 1004 24.49 39.43 9.09
CA THR A 1004 24.89 38.33 8.20
C THR A 1004 23.97 37.14 8.43
N VAL A 1005 23.43 36.57 7.37
CA VAL A 1005 22.40 35.52 7.41
C VAL A 1005 22.78 34.37 6.51
N ALA A 1006 22.80 33.15 7.05
CA ALA A 1006 23.03 31.94 6.27
C ALA A 1006 21.72 31.47 5.61
N ILE A 1007 21.77 31.21 4.30
CA ILE A 1007 20.67 30.69 3.48
C ILE A 1007 21.20 29.66 2.48
N ASN A 1008 20.35 28.77 1.99
CA ASN A 1008 20.74 27.85 0.93
C ASN A 1008 20.79 28.53 -0.46
N ASN A 1009 21.43 27.88 -1.44
CA ASN A 1009 21.56 28.37 -2.81
C ASN A 1009 20.20 28.48 -3.53
N TYR A 1010 19.25 27.58 -3.27
CA TYR A 1010 17.88 27.70 -3.80
C TYR A 1010 17.26 29.06 -3.45
N ARG A 1011 17.33 29.47 -2.18
CA ARG A 1011 16.87 30.78 -1.73
C ARG A 1011 17.68 31.91 -2.34
N PHE A 1012 19.01 31.77 -2.36
CA PHE A 1012 19.92 32.77 -2.91
C PHE A 1012 19.61 33.08 -4.39
N ASN A 1013 19.26 32.07 -5.18
CA ASN A 1013 18.93 32.18 -6.61
C ASN A 1013 17.52 32.70 -6.88
N GLY A 1014 16.67 32.83 -5.86
CA GLY A 1014 15.31 33.39 -5.96
C GLY A 1014 14.18 32.41 -5.69
N GLY A 1015 14.49 31.15 -5.39
CA GLY A 1015 13.54 30.10 -5.07
C GLY A 1015 12.52 30.51 -3.99
N GLY A 1016 11.24 30.22 -4.24
CA GLY A 1016 10.11 30.62 -3.39
C GLY A 1016 9.80 32.13 -3.37
N GLY A 1017 10.47 32.93 -4.19
CA GLY A 1017 10.24 34.38 -4.32
C GLY A 1017 10.78 35.23 -3.15
N PHE A 1018 11.53 34.63 -2.21
CA PHE A 1018 11.95 35.27 -0.97
C PHE A 1018 12.87 36.48 -1.18
N MET A 1019 13.87 36.36 -2.06
CA MET A 1019 14.80 37.45 -2.37
C MET A 1019 14.05 38.69 -2.89
N LYS A 1020 13.11 38.48 -3.81
CA LYS A 1020 12.27 39.54 -4.38
C LYS A 1020 11.34 40.16 -3.31
N ALA A 1021 10.69 39.32 -2.50
CA ALA A 1021 9.79 39.78 -1.44
C ALA A 1021 10.51 40.62 -0.38
N ALA A 1022 11.75 40.27 -0.05
CA ALA A 1022 12.61 41.03 0.84
C ALA A 1022 13.30 42.24 0.17
N GLY A 1023 13.07 42.48 -1.13
CA GLY A 1023 13.68 43.58 -1.87
C GLY A 1023 15.20 43.44 -2.08
N ILE A 1024 15.72 42.20 -2.13
CA ILE A 1024 17.13 41.87 -2.33
C ILE A 1024 17.36 41.55 -3.81
N THR A 1025 18.08 42.42 -4.51
CA THR A 1025 18.40 42.24 -5.94
C THR A 1025 19.89 42.01 -6.19
N ASN A 1026 20.76 42.54 -5.33
CA ASN A 1026 22.22 42.40 -5.41
C ASN A 1026 22.77 42.02 -4.02
N PRO A 1027 22.62 40.76 -3.60
CA PRO A 1027 23.05 40.34 -2.27
C PRO A 1027 24.56 40.50 -2.09
N VAL A 1028 24.97 41.06 -0.96
CA VAL A 1028 26.38 41.08 -0.56
C VAL A 1028 26.72 39.73 0.04
N ILE A 1029 27.44 38.90 -0.72
CA ILE A 1029 27.90 37.57 -0.29
C ILE A 1029 29.07 37.73 0.68
N VAL A 1030 28.95 37.15 1.88
CA VAL A 1030 30.02 37.04 2.87
C VAL A 1030 30.57 35.61 3.00
N PHE A 1031 29.84 34.62 2.50
CA PHE A 1031 30.25 33.22 2.51
C PHE A 1031 29.62 32.45 1.35
N ASP A 1032 30.38 31.52 0.78
CA ASP A 1032 30.00 30.65 -0.34
C ASP A 1032 30.66 29.29 -0.10
N SER A 1033 29.86 28.30 0.30
CA SER A 1033 30.36 26.98 0.70
C SER A 1033 30.95 26.18 -0.46
N ALA A 1034 30.42 26.31 -1.68
CA ALA A 1034 30.96 25.65 -2.87
C ALA A 1034 32.40 26.12 -3.11
N LYS A 1035 32.66 27.43 -2.99
CA LYS A 1035 34.03 27.98 -3.09
C LYS A 1035 34.92 27.58 -1.93
N ALA A 1036 34.37 27.43 -0.73
CA ALA A 1036 35.15 27.13 0.47
C ALA A 1036 35.55 25.65 0.55
N TYR A 1037 34.68 24.75 0.09
CA TYR A 1037 34.79 23.31 0.36
C TYR A 1037 34.58 22.41 -0.88
N GLY A 1038 34.31 22.96 -2.06
CA GLY A 1038 33.93 22.15 -3.23
C GLY A 1038 32.65 21.35 -2.95
N ASP A 1039 32.58 20.11 -3.43
CA ASP A 1039 31.45 19.19 -3.22
C ASP A 1039 31.14 18.92 -1.73
N ASP A 1040 32.13 19.04 -0.84
CA ASP A 1040 31.92 18.93 0.62
C ASP A 1040 31.16 20.14 1.21
N GLY A 1041 30.94 21.19 0.40
CA GLY A 1041 30.22 22.41 0.76
C GLY A 1041 28.71 22.27 0.82
N GLN A 1042 28.15 21.16 0.34
CA GLN A 1042 26.72 20.88 0.44
C GLN A 1042 26.26 20.81 1.90
N VAL A 1043 25.09 21.36 2.22
CA VAL A 1043 24.60 21.45 3.61
C VAL A 1043 24.58 20.09 4.30
N ARG A 1044 24.22 19.01 3.60
CA ARG A 1044 24.27 17.64 4.14
C ARG A 1044 25.70 17.22 4.53
N ASN A 1045 26.69 17.49 3.68
CA ASN A 1045 28.10 17.16 3.96
C ASN A 1045 28.66 18.01 5.11
N LEU A 1046 28.23 19.27 5.21
CA LEU A 1046 28.53 20.12 6.34
C LEU A 1046 27.93 19.56 7.63
N MET A 1047 26.70 19.05 7.62
CA MET A 1047 26.08 18.37 8.77
C MET A 1047 26.86 17.11 9.16
N ILE A 1048 27.21 16.25 8.19
CA ILE A 1048 28.03 15.06 8.43
C ILE A 1048 29.36 15.43 9.11
N SER A 1049 30.04 16.45 8.57
CA SER A 1049 31.32 16.92 9.11
C SER A 1049 31.17 17.53 10.50
N TYR A 1050 30.09 18.26 10.76
CA TYR A 1050 29.81 18.83 12.07
C TYR A 1050 29.57 17.76 13.13
N ILE A 1051 28.79 16.73 12.81
CA ILE A 1051 28.48 15.63 13.74
C ILE A 1051 29.75 14.82 14.02
N LYS A 1052 30.55 14.50 13.00
CA LYS A 1052 31.87 13.85 13.19
C LYS A 1052 32.79 14.66 14.11
N MET A 1053 32.83 15.98 13.92
CA MET A 1053 33.63 16.88 14.75
C MET A 1053 33.13 16.91 16.21
N LYS A 1054 31.81 16.93 16.43
CA LYS A 1054 31.22 16.96 17.78
C LYS A 1054 31.29 15.61 18.49
N GLY A 1055 31.28 14.51 17.74
CA GLY A 1055 31.16 13.15 18.25
C GLY A 1055 29.74 12.85 18.74
N THR A 1056 29.28 13.60 19.75
CA THR A 1056 27.91 13.50 20.30
C THR A 1056 27.13 14.79 20.05
N ILE A 1057 25.87 14.67 19.62
CA ILE A 1057 24.92 15.78 19.49
C ILE A 1057 23.75 15.64 20.48
N ASP A 1058 23.27 16.77 20.98
CA ASP A 1058 22.19 16.84 21.99
C ASP A 1058 20.93 17.53 21.41
N PRO A 1059 19.72 16.99 21.66
CA PRO A 1059 18.47 17.53 21.13
C PRO A 1059 17.99 18.75 21.94
N VAL A 1060 18.71 19.87 21.79
CA VAL A 1060 18.38 21.14 22.44
C VAL A 1060 17.44 21.95 21.56
N VAL A 1061 16.35 22.46 22.15
CA VAL A 1061 15.45 23.44 21.54
C VAL A 1061 15.74 24.82 22.14
N ASP A 1062 16.12 25.78 21.30
CA ASP A 1062 16.56 27.11 21.74
C ASP A 1062 15.38 28.07 22.04
N ASN A 1063 14.17 27.77 21.53
CA ASN A 1063 12.89 28.49 21.75
C ASN A 1063 12.93 29.96 21.28
N TYR A 1064 13.44 30.18 20.07
CA TYR A 1064 13.42 31.45 19.38
C TYR A 1064 12.00 31.91 18.98
N TRP A 1065 11.10 31.04 18.56
CA TRP A 1065 9.81 31.51 18.00
C TRP A 1065 8.57 30.76 18.46
N THR A 1066 7.42 31.45 18.32
CA THR A 1066 6.08 30.94 18.67
C THR A 1066 5.02 31.42 17.69
N ILE A 1067 3.89 30.71 17.62
CA ILE A 1067 2.69 31.15 16.90
C ILE A 1067 1.63 31.58 17.92
N SER A 1068 1.02 32.75 17.69
CA SER A 1068 -0.10 33.24 18.49
C SER A 1068 -1.42 33.19 17.73
N LYS A 1069 -2.46 32.73 18.42
CA LYS A 1069 -3.86 32.78 17.97
C LYS A 1069 -4.66 33.93 18.60
N THR A 1070 -4.00 34.73 19.43
CA THR A 1070 -4.54 35.95 20.04
C THR A 1070 -3.69 37.15 19.60
N PRO A 1071 -4.27 38.36 19.53
CA PRO A 1071 -3.51 39.54 19.11
C PRO A 1071 -2.30 39.77 19.99
N VAL A 1072 -1.13 39.86 19.36
CA VAL A 1072 0.15 40.13 20.04
C VAL A 1072 0.35 41.64 20.07
N LEU A 1073 0.36 42.21 21.28
CA LEU A 1073 0.67 43.62 21.45
C LEU A 1073 2.17 43.84 21.19
N GLU A 1074 2.50 44.60 20.15
CA GLU A 1074 3.88 45.07 19.93
C GLU A 1074 4.31 45.96 21.10
N GLY A 1075 5.42 45.60 21.77
CA GLY A 1075 6.14 46.53 22.64
C GLY A 1075 6.07 46.32 24.16
N ASN A 1076 5.74 45.12 24.67
CA ASN A 1076 5.73 44.87 26.13
C ASN A 1076 6.88 44.01 26.68
N VAL A 1077 7.86 43.61 25.87
CA VAL A 1077 9.12 43.04 26.38
C VAL A 1077 10.00 44.21 26.80
N GLY A 1078 10.08 44.49 28.10
CA GLY A 1078 10.83 45.61 28.68
C GLY A 1078 9.96 46.75 29.24
N SER A 1079 8.63 46.63 29.22
CA SER A 1079 7.74 47.67 29.76
C SER A 1079 7.48 47.52 31.27
N LYS A 1080 7.27 48.64 31.95
CA LYS A 1080 6.87 48.64 33.37
C LYS A 1080 5.36 48.45 33.48
N GLY A 1081 4.89 47.55 34.33
CA GLY A 1081 3.49 47.42 34.74
C GLY A 1081 3.26 48.04 36.11
N ILE A 1082 2.06 48.55 36.39
CA ILE A 1082 1.61 48.99 37.72
C ILE A 1082 0.56 48.02 38.23
N VAL A 1083 0.80 47.43 39.40
CA VAL A 1083 -0.14 46.50 40.03
C VAL A 1083 -1.41 47.25 40.46
N THR A 1084 -2.58 46.75 40.06
CA THR A 1084 -3.88 47.37 40.37
C THR A 1084 -4.64 46.66 41.49
N ALA A 1085 -4.27 45.41 41.82
CA ALA A 1085 -4.84 44.67 42.95
C ALA A 1085 -4.19 45.10 44.27
N SER A 1086 -4.96 45.12 45.37
CA SER A 1086 -4.47 45.43 46.72
C SER A 1086 -3.28 44.55 47.13
N ALA A 1087 -3.31 43.28 46.75
CA ALA A 1087 -2.21 42.34 46.79
C ALA A 1087 -2.32 41.36 45.63
N LEU A 1088 -1.24 41.18 44.88
CA LEU A 1088 -1.15 40.27 43.73
C LEU A 1088 -0.05 39.25 43.99
N ASN A 1089 -0.41 37.97 43.98
CA ASN A 1089 0.53 36.87 44.19
C ASN A 1089 1.50 36.76 43.01
N VAL A 1090 2.79 36.72 43.31
CA VAL A 1090 3.86 36.33 42.39
C VAL A 1090 4.03 34.81 42.51
N ARG A 1091 3.95 34.10 41.40
CA ARG A 1091 4.00 32.63 41.33
C ARG A 1091 5.24 32.15 40.58
N SER A 1092 5.61 30.89 40.83
CA SER A 1092 6.73 30.21 40.19
C SER A 1092 6.48 29.82 38.73
N GLY A 1093 5.24 29.88 38.26
CA GLY A 1093 4.85 29.59 36.86
C GLY A 1093 3.53 30.28 36.49
N ALA A 1094 3.20 30.28 35.20
CA ALA A 1094 2.00 30.92 34.64
C ALA A 1094 0.74 30.08 34.92
N GLY A 1095 0.08 30.35 36.05
CA GLY A 1095 -1.16 29.67 36.43
C GLY A 1095 -1.45 29.69 37.93
N THR A 1096 -2.71 29.47 38.33
CA THR A 1096 -3.12 29.49 39.75
C THR A 1096 -2.61 28.30 40.56
N ASN A 1097 -2.19 27.23 39.90
CA ASN A 1097 -1.74 25.98 40.54
C ASN A 1097 -0.26 26.02 40.94
N TYR A 1098 0.50 27.02 40.46
CA TYR A 1098 1.92 27.17 40.80
C TYR A 1098 2.13 27.79 42.18
N LYS A 1099 3.21 27.39 42.86
CA LYS A 1099 3.56 27.87 44.21
C LYS A 1099 3.70 29.40 44.21
N VAL A 1100 3.07 30.06 45.18
CA VAL A 1100 3.25 31.48 45.47
C VAL A 1100 4.64 31.69 46.05
N ILE A 1101 5.45 32.51 45.40
CA ILE A 1101 6.84 32.83 45.76
C ILE A 1101 7.00 34.25 46.29
N GLY A 1102 5.94 35.05 46.24
CA GLY A 1102 5.92 36.42 46.76
C GLY A 1102 4.60 37.14 46.50
N VAL A 1103 4.58 38.42 46.84
CA VAL A 1103 3.43 39.31 46.62
C VAL A 1103 3.94 40.67 46.17
N VAL A 1104 3.23 41.28 45.22
CA VAL A 1104 3.38 42.69 44.81
C VAL A 1104 2.09 43.45 45.13
N ARG A 1105 2.17 44.71 45.54
CA ARG A 1105 1.03 45.48 46.07
C ARG A 1105 0.53 46.55 45.11
N ALA A 1106 -0.70 47.02 45.31
CA ALA A 1106 -1.29 48.10 44.51
C ALA A 1106 -0.34 49.31 44.40
N GLY A 1107 -0.17 49.83 43.19
CA GLY A 1107 0.73 50.94 42.87
C GLY A 1107 2.20 50.54 42.68
N GLN A 1108 2.60 49.30 42.99
CA GLN A 1108 3.97 48.83 42.77
C GLN A 1108 4.25 48.67 41.29
N SER A 1109 5.39 49.21 40.85
CA SER A 1109 5.91 49.03 39.50
C SER A 1109 6.67 47.71 39.38
N ILE A 1110 6.39 46.94 38.33
CA ILE A 1110 7.03 45.66 38.02
C ILE A 1110 7.56 45.70 36.58
N ASN A 1111 8.72 45.12 36.32
CA ASN A 1111 9.23 45.00 34.96
C ASN A 1111 8.62 43.75 34.31
N ILE A 1112 7.91 43.93 33.20
CA ILE A 1112 7.36 42.83 32.41
C ILE A 1112 8.43 42.41 31.42
N ILE A 1113 8.85 41.16 31.54
CA ILE A 1113 9.92 40.56 30.73
C ILE A 1113 9.38 39.46 29.79
N GLY A 1114 8.09 39.17 29.86
CA GLY A 1114 7.39 38.23 28.99
C GLY A 1114 5.91 38.10 29.36
N GLU A 1115 5.14 37.40 28.53
CA GLU A 1115 3.74 37.06 28.80
C GLU A 1115 3.47 35.60 28.39
N ASN A 1116 2.70 34.89 29.19
CA ASN A 1116 2.27 33.52 28.92
C ASN A 1116 0.84 33.32 29.44
N ASP A 1117 -0.11 33.08 28.54
CA ASP A 1117 -1.51 32.74 28.84
C ASP A 1117 -2.21 33.72 29.81
N GLY A 1118 -2.06 35.03 29.55
CA GLY A 1118 -2.60 36.10 30.40
C GLY A 1118 -1.85 36.31 31.72
N TRP A 1119 -0.70 35.65 31.94
CA TRP A 1119 0.24 35.91 33.03
C TRP A 1119 1.45 36.67 32.53
N TYR A 1120 1.79 37.78 33.18
CA TYR A 1120 3.03 38.50 32.93
C TYR A 1120 4.18 37.86 33.70
N GLN A 1121 5.25 37.54 32.97
CA GLN A 1121 6.54 37.17 33.52
C GLN A 1121 7.26 38.43 33.97
N ILE A 1122 7.74 38.43 35.20
CA ILE A 1122 8.39 39.57 35.85
C ILE A 1122 9.70 39.15 36.51
N GLU A 1123 10.60 40.11 36.69
CA GLU A 1123 11.74 39.95 37.58
C GLU A 1123 11.31 40.23 39.03
N TYR A 1124 11.57 39.29 39.94
CA TYR A 1124 11.21 39.38 41.35
C TYR A 1124 12.31 38.79 42.25
N ASN A 1125 12.95 39.63 43.07
CA ASN A 1125 14.05 39.26 43.97
C ASN A 1125 15.21 38.49 43.29
N GLY A 1126 15.62 38.93 42.09
CA GLY A 1126 16.70 38.31 41.32
C GLY A 1126 16.35 36.94 40.71
N LYS A 1127 15.06 36.60 40.66
CA LYS A 1127 14.53 35.40 40.00
C LYS A 1127 13.34 35.76 39.11
N THR A 1128 12.97 34.86 38.22
CA THR A 1128 11.75 34.99 37.42
C THR A 1128 10.51 34.60 38.24
N GLY A 1129 9.45 35.41 38.15
CA GLY A 1129 8.13 35.10 38.70
C GLY A 1129 7.01 35.50 37.75
N TYR A 1130 5.79 35.03 38.01
CA TYR A 1130 4.61 35.28 37.17
C TYR A 1130 3.49 35.94 37.98
N VAL A 1131 2.86 36.96 37.41
CA VAL A 1131 1.67 37.62 37.98
C VAL A 1131 0.53 37.61 36.98
N TYR A 1132 -0.72 37.54 37.44
CA TYR A 1132 -1.83 37.49 36.51
C TYR A 1132 -2.07 38.88 35.90
N GLY A 1133 -1.93 38.98 34.57
CA GLY A 1133 -1.84 40.24 33.83
C GLY A 1133 -3.07 41.14 33.98
N LYS A 1134 -4.25 40.56 34.24
CA LYS A 1134 -5.49 41.32 34.50
C LYS A 1134 -5.40 42.30 35.68
N TYR A 1135 -4.42 42.10 36.58
CA TYR A 1135 -4.19 42.93 37.76
C TYR A 1135 -2.97 43.84 37.62
N VAL A 1136 -2.50 44.06 36.39
CA VAL A 1136 -1.35 44.91 36.08
C VAL A 1136 -1.73 45.83 34.93
N ALA A 1137 -1.78 47.13 35.20
CA ALA A 1137 -1.99 48.16 34.18
C ALA A 1137 -0.64 48.49 33.52
N SER A 1138 -0.61 48.61 32.19
CA SER A 1138 0.59 49.01 31.45
C SER A 1138 1.04 50.43 31.81
N SER A 1139 2.33 50.62 32.14
CA SER A 1139 2.99 51.93 32.09
C SER A 1139 3.54 52.11 30.66
N PRO A 1140 3.13 53.15 29.92
CA PRO A 1140 3.69 53.39 28.59
C PRO A 1140 5.12 53.93 28.68
N ASP A 1141 5.92 53.66 27.65
CA ASP A 1141 7.13 54.43 27.36
C ASP A 1141 6.71 55.79 26.75
N LEU A 1142 7.16 56.90 27.36
CA LEU A 1142 6.56 58.24 27.16
C LEU A 1142 7.31 59.11 26.13
N THR A 1143 8.17 58.51 25.32
CA THR A 1143 9.05 59.29 24.43
C THR A 1143 8.37 59.82 23.16
N ASN A 1144 7.16 59.35 22.79
CA ASN A 1144 6.45 59.80 21.57
C ASN A 1144 4.90 59.79 21.68
N VAL A 1145 4.31 60.52 22.62
CA VAL A 1145 2.84 60.65 22.72
C VAL A 1145 2.35 61.97 22.11
N ALA A 1146 1.54 61.89 21.04
CA ALA A 1146 0.89 63.05 20.43
C ALA A 1146 -0.20 63.62 21.37
N VAL A 1147 -0.04 64.88 21.79
CA VAL A 1147 -1.04 65.61 22.60
C VAL A 1147 -2.07 66.21 21.66
N LEU A 1148 -3.34 65.83 21.82
CA LEU A 1148 -4.45 66.30 20.98
C LEU A 1148 -4.86 67.73 21.35
N LYS A 1149 -4.96 68.03 22.65
CA LYS A 1149 -5.28 69.36 23.19
C LYS A 1149 -4.94 69.45 24.68
N SER A 1150 -4.82 70.66 25.20
CA SER A 1150 -4.81 70.94 26.64
C SER A 1150 -6.19 71.40 27.08
N VAL A 1151 -6.65 70.94 28.25
CA VAL A 1151 -7.91 71.38 28.87
C VAL A 1151 -7.70 71.74 30.32
N LYS A 1152 -8.43 72.72 30.85
CA LYS A 1152 -8.36 73.10 32.26
C LYS A 1152 -9.50 72.51 33.05
N VAL A 1153 -9.22 72.00 34.24
CA VAL A 1153 -10.24 71.48 35.16
C VAL A 1153 -11.16 72.60 35.65
N THR A 1154 -12.47 72.44 35.47
CA THR A 1154 -13.50 73.41 35.88
C THR A 1154 -14.27 72.99 37.13
N ALA A 1155 -14.10 71.76 37.62
CA ALA A 1155 -14.67 71.30 38.88
C ALA A 1155 -14.00 71.99 40.08
N LYS A 1156 -14.77 72.77 40.85
CA LYS A 1156 -14.28 73.55 42.01
C LYS A 1156 -13.65 72.68 43.11
N ASP A 1157 -14.19 71.47 43.31
CA ASP A 1157 -13.70 70.52 44.32
C ASP A 1157 -12.59 69.59 43.78
N GLY A 1158 -12.06 69.87 42.59
CA GLY A 1158 -11.10 69.02 41.89
C GLY A 1158 -11.74 67.91 41.05
N LEU A 1159 -10.96 67.31 40.14
CA LEU A 1159 -11.39 66.29 39.20
C LEU A 1159 -10.60 65.00 39.41
N ASN A 1160 -11.33 63.92 39.69
CA ASN A 1160 -10.74 62.59 39.85
C ASN A 1160 -10.22 62.07 38.50
N ILE A 1161 -9.02 61.50 38.52
CA ILE A 1161 -8.41 60.80 37.40
C ILE A 1161 -8.57 59.31 37.67
N ARG A 1162 -9.05 58.58 36.67
CA ARG A 1162 -9.44 57.17 36.82
C ARG A 1162 -8.73 56.28 35.81
N VAL A 1163 -8.65 55.00 36.12
CA VAL A 1163 -7.95 54.01 35.28
C VAL A 1163 -8.65 53.70 33.95
N ASN A 1164 -9.95 53.97 33.83
CA ASN A 1164 -10.72 53.87 32.58
C ASN A 1164 -11.87 54.92 32.55
N ASN A 1165 -12.59 55.02 31.43
CA ASN A 1165 -13.64 56.01 31.15
C ASN A 1165 -14.99 55.69 31.85
N SER A 1166 -14.96 55.41 33.15
CA SER A 1166 -16.15 55.13 33.96
C SER A 1166 -16.11 55.83 35.32
N ILE A 1167 -17.26 56.32 35.80
CA ILE A 1167 -17.39 56.92 37.14
C ILE A 1167 -17.17 55.92 38.28
N ASN A 1168 -17.31 54.63 38.01
CA ASN A 1168 -17.11 53.55 38.98
C ASN A 1168 -15.66 53.02 38.95
N ALA A 1169 -14.83 53.49 38.02
CA ALA A 1169 -13.45 53.04 37.88
C ALA A 1169 -12.56 53.51 39.04
N LEU A 1170 -11.52 52.73 39.37
CA LEU A 1170 -10.59 53.06 40.43
C LEU A 1170 -10.00 54.47 40.24
N LYS A 1171 -10.02 55.27 41.31
CA LYS A 1171 -9.39 56.58 41.35
C LYS A 1171 -7.88 56.39 41.47
N ILE A 1172 -7.17 56.93 40.50
CA ILE A 1172 -5.72 56.82 40.36
C ILE A 1172 -5.01 58.13 40.74
N GLY A 1173 -5.79 59.20 40.86
CA GLY A 1173 -5.37 60.51 41.36
C GLY A 1173 -6.53 61.50 41.33
N ALA A 1174 -6.26 62.75 41.73
CA ALA A 1174 -7.18 63.87 41.56
C ALA A 1174 -6.37 65.14 41.31
N VAL A 1175 -6.90 66.03 40.50
CA VAL A 1175 -6.28 67.32 40.16
C VAL A 1175 -7.18 68.49 40.56
N PRO A 1176 -6.63 69.61 41.04
CA PRO A 1176 -7.42 70.72 41.56
C PRO A 1176 -8.07 71.55 40.44
N TYR A 1177 -9.00 72.45 40.81
CA TYR A 1177 -9.57 73.45 39.92
C TYR A 1177 -8.47 74.27 39.23
N GLY A 1178 -8.62 74.49 37.92
CA GLY A 1178 -7.68 75.24 37.09
C GLY A 1178 -6.45 74.45 36.62
N TYR A 1179 -6.26 73.21 37.09
CA TYR A 1179 -5.16 72.34 36.65
C TYR A 1179 -5.27 72.03 35.15
N GLU A 1180 -4.16 72.15 34.43
CA GLU A 1180 -4.12 71.89 32.99
C GLU A 1180 -3.76 70.43 32.71
N LEU A 1181 -4.62 69.75 31.95
CA LEU A 1181 -4.48 68.36 31.56
C LEU A 1181 -4.18 68.27 30.07
N LYS A 1182 -3.16 67.49 29.71
CA LYS A 1182 -2.84 67.14 28.33
C LYS A 1182 -3.72 65.96 27.90
N VAL A 1183 -4.65 66.20 27.00
CA VAL A 1183 -5.54 65.20 26.42
C VAL A 1183 -4.82 64.50 25.28
N VAL A 1184 -4.83 63.17 25.31
CA VAL A 1184 -4.17 62.28 24.34
C VAL A 1184 -5.19 61.34 23.67
N GLY A 1185 -6.47 61.45 24.02
CA GLY A 1185 -7.58 60.71 23.42
C GLY A 1185 -8.93 61.16 23.98
N GLU A 1186 -10.00 60.96 23.22
CA GLU A 1186 -11.38 61.31 23.61
C GLU A 1186 -12.29 60.10 23.44
N TYR A 1187 -13.12 59.80 24.45
CA TYR A 1187 -13.93 58.59 24.52
C TYR A 1187 -15.25 58.85 25.24
N ASP A 1188 -16.34 58.99 24.48
CA ASP A 1188 -17.73 59.06 24.98
C ASP A 1188 -17.90 59.93 26.24
N GLY A 1189 -17.59 61.23 26.12
CA GLY A 1189 -17.68 62.18 27.21
C GLY A 1189 -16.51 62.15 28.21
N TRP A 1190 -15.49 61.33 28.01
CA TRP A 1190 -14.25 61.31 28.79
C TRP A 1190 -13.03 61.72 27.97
N TYR A 1191 -12.06 62.34 28.63
CA TYR A 1191 -10.73 62.59 28.08
C TYR A 1191 -9.73 61.61 28.68
N LYS A 1192 -8.97 60.94 27.81
CA LYS A 1192 -7.75 60.22 28.18
C LYS A 1192 -6.64 61.26 28.31
N VAL A 1193 -6.01 61.29 29.47
CA VAL A 1193 -5.02 62.29 29.87
C VAL A 1193 -3.76 61.63 30.38
N LEU A 1194 -2.63 62.33 30.27
CA LEU A 1194 -1.38 61.90 30.91
C LEU A 1194 -1.28 62.54 32.30
N TYR A 1195 -1.15 61.73 33.34
CA TYR A 1195 -1.03 62.16 34.74
C TYR A 1195 0.07 61.38 35.44
N ASN A 1196 1.06 62.09 36.02
CA ASN A 1196 2.21 61.49 36.71
C ASN A 1196 2.89 60.34 35.95
N GLY A 1197 3.03 60.47 34.63
CA GLY A 1197 3.70 59.48 33.79
C GLY A 1197 2.87 58.23 33.46
N VAL A 1198 1.56 58.23 33.73
CA VAL A 1198 0.64 57.15 33.35
C VAL A 1198 -0.60 57.70 32.65
N TYR A 1199 -1.28 56.87 31.85
CA TYR A 1199 -2.57 57.25 31.29
C TYR A 1199 -3.68 57.15 32.34
N GLY A 1200 -4.52 58.18 32.38
CA GLY A 1200 -5.74 58.22 33.17
C GLY A 1200 -6.89 58.81 32.36
N PHE A 1201 -8.09 58.74 32.91
CA PHE A 1201 -9.30 59.27 32.31
C PHE A 1201 -9.96 60.26 33.25
N VAL A 1202 -10.38 61.39 32.70
CA VAL A 1202 -11.18 62.41 33.38
C VAL A 1202 -12.46 62.65 32.62
N TYR A 1203 -13.54 63.00 33.32
CA TYR A 1203 -14.81 63.24 32.65
C TYR A 1203 -14.81 64.62 32.00
N ALA A 1204 -14.93 64.67 30.68
CA ALA A 1204 -14.67 65.85 29.86
C ALA A 1204 -15.54 67.05 30.24
N LYS A 1205 -16.78 66.80 30.71
CA LYS A 1205 -17.71 67.85 31.13
C LYS A 1205 -17.21 68.73 32.29
N TYR A 1206 -16.19 68.28 33.02
CA TYR A 1206 -15.54 69.02 34.11
C TYR A 1206 -14.21 69.64 33.69
N THR A 1207 -14.04 69.86 32.38
CA THR A 1207 -12.88 70.53 31.80
C THR A 1207 -13.32 71.54 30.74
N LYS A 1208 -12.51 72.56 30.44
CA LYS A 1208 -12.77 73.58 29.42
C LYS A 1208 -11.53 73.86 28.59
#